data_AF-A0A1V6SNI6-F1
#
_entry.id   AF-A0A1V6SNI6-F1
#
_cell.length_a   1.000
_cell.length_b   1.000
_cell.length_c   1.000
_cell.angle_alpha   90.00
_cell.angle_beta   90.00
_cell.angle_gamma   90.00
#
_symmetry.space_group_name_H-M   'P 1'
#
loop_
_entity.id
_entity.type
_entity.pdbx_description
1 polymer ?
#
loop_
_entity_poly.entity_id
_entity_poly.type
_entity_poly.pdbx_seq_one_letter_code
_entity_poly.pdbx_strand_id
1 'polypeptide(L)'
;MEAMLQQSRSMCPFLKRTAPATLRTLSTATRPGTGGGTMSNLQVLARRCPVMSKALAVQSARLGSTKRFTSSAAGVPSMKPVQVPIGKRALHTTGGHPASAAPGTYKKNEQSHPNLAHLRPNPTAEAAAREPRHESPMTSRFDYNAFYNNELEKKHKDKSYRYFNNINRLAKEFPRAHTSSAEERVTVWCSNDYLGMGRNPKVLESMHRTLDTYGAGAGGTRNISGHNQHAVQLEDTLAKLHGKESALVFSSCFVANDATLATLGSKMPNCVILSDSLNHASMIQGIRHSGAAKMVFKHNDLEDLEAKLASLPLNVPKIIAFESVYSMCGSIAPIEKICDLADKYGAITFLDEVHAVGMYGPHGAGVAEHLDYDTYASQDTNAPKSTKGTVMDRIDIITGTLGKAYGCVGGYIAGSHALVDTIRSLAPGFIFTTSLPPATMAGADAAIQYQSEQPRDRVLQQLHTRAVKSSLKALDIPVIPNPSHIVPLLVGDAELAKQASDKLLEEHGIYVQAINYPTVPRGEERLRITPTPGHVKPLRDHLVQAVQAVWNDLGLKRASDWENMGGFVGVGVEGAEAANQPIWEDSQLGFAAVESLEAAITRELDAAEEQASVAPPMKTGTPLGSAHSPIGSTPVGVAA
;
A
#
# COMPACT_ATOMS: atom_id res chain seq x y z
N MET A 1 -9.72 -51.36 12.01
CA MET A 1 -8.42 -50.68 11.74
C MET A 1 -8.41 -50.06 10.34
N GLU A 2 -8.88 -50.76 9.30
CA GLU A 2 -8.99 -50.24 7.93
C GLU A 2 -9.96 -49.05 7.76
N ALA A 3 -11.09 -49.04 8.48
CA ALA A 3 -12.03 -47.92 8.46
C ALA A 3 -11.40 -46.60 8.97
N MET A 4 -10.57 -46.65 10.03
CA MET A 4 -9.82 -45.48 10.52
C MET A 4 -8.76 -45.00 9.52
N LEU A 5 -8.13 -45.92 8.78
CA LEU A 5 -7.12 -45.60 7.78
C LEU A 5 -7.73 -44.92 6.54
N GLN A 6 -8.89 -45.40 6.07
CA GLN A 6 -9.64 -44.75 4.98
C GLN A 6 -10.12 -43.35 5.39
N GLN A 7 -10.61 -43.21 6.62
CA GLN A 7 -11.09 -41.92 7.15
C GLN A 7 -9.94 -40.92 7.39
N SER A 8 -8.75 -41.39 7.77
CA SER A 8 -7.58 -40.51 7.96
C SER A 8 -7.02 -40.02 6.62
N ARG A 9 -7.13 -40.82 5.55
CA ARG A 9 -6.72 -40.46 4.19
C ARG A 9 -7.64 -39.43 3.53
N SER A 10 -8.93 -39.41 3.87
CA SER A 10 -9.88 -38.43 3.33
C SER A 10 -9.74 -37.04 3.96
N MET A 11 -9.17 -36.94 5.16
CA MET A 11 -9.04 -35.69 5.91
C MET A 11 -7.68 -34.99 5.75
N CYS A 12 -6.64 -35.69 5.28
CA CYS A 12 -5.30 -35.13 5.15
C CYS A 12 -4.66 -35.45 3.77
N PRO A 13 -4.43 -34.45 2.91
CA PRO A 13 -3.81 -34.64 1.59
C PRO A 13 -2.41 -35.28 1.65
N PHE A 14 -1.68 -35.08 2.75
CA PHE A 14 -0.36 -35.65 2.98
C PHE A 14 -0.39 -37.17 3.29
N LEU A 15 -1.41 -37.64 4.01
CA LEU A 15 -1.57 -39.08 4.32
C LEU A 15 -2.08 -39.89 3.12
N LYS A 16 -2.66 -39.21 2.11
CA LYS A 16 -3.11 -39.82 0.85
C LYS A 16 -1.94 -40.39 0.04
N ARG A 17 -0.74 -39.78 0.15
CA ARG A 17 0.47 -40.20 -0.59
C ARG A 17 1.37 -41.18 0.19
N THR A 18 1.06 -41.47 1.45
CA THR A 18 1.84 -42.38 2.29
C THR A 18 1.47 -43.84 2.04
N ALA A 19 2.48 -44.72 1.91
CA ALA A 19 2.30 -46.14 1.66
C ALA A 19 1.48 -46.84 2.79
N PRO A 20 0.57 -47.78 2.45
CA PRO A 20 -0.27 -48.47 3.45
C PRO A 20 0.52 -49.18 4.55
N ALA A 21 1.70 -49.74 4.23
CA ALA A 21 2.56 -50.41 5.19
C ALA A 21 3.08 -49.46 6.28
N THR A 22 3.55 -48.27 5.89
CA THR A 22 4.03 -47.22 6.81
C THR A 22 2.92 -46.74 7.74
N LEU A 23 1.70 -46.58 7.23
CA LEU A 23 0.55 -46.14 8.03
C LEU A 23 0.13 -47.20 9.07
N ARG A 24 0.22 -48.50 8.73
CA ARG A 24 -0.03 -49.58 9.70
C ARG A 24 0.99 -49.56 10.83
N THR A 25 2.28 -49.42 10.52
CA THR A 25 3.35 -49.34 11.53
C THR A 25 3.18 -48.16 12.49
N LEU A 26 2.71 -47.01 11.99
CA LEU A 26 2.45 -45.83 12.84
C LEU A 26 1.17 -45.95 13.69
N SER A 27 0.24 -46.83 13.29
CA SER A 27 -1.01 -47.07 14.02
C SER A 27 -0.88 -48.07 15.17
N THR A 28 0.16 -48.91 15.19
CA THR A 28 0.36 -50.00 16.16
C THR A 28 1.30 -49.66 17.31
N ALA A 29 2.15 -48.64 17.18
CA ALA A 29 3.07 -48.24 18.25
C ALA A 29 2.36 -47.36 19.29
N THR A 30 2.22 -47.86 20.53
CA THR A 30 1.58 -47.19 21.66
C THR A 30 2.60 -46.59 22.63
N ARG A 31 2.36 -45.36 23.10
CA ARG A 31 3.00 -44.79 24.30
C ARG A 31 1.92 -44.45 25.35
N PRO A 32 2.22 -44.54 26.67
CA PRO A 32 1.28 -44.10 27.70
C PRO A 32 1.07 -42.57 27.62
N GLY A 33 -0.18 -42.12 27.52
CA GLY A 33 -0.53 -40.69 27.62
C GLY A 33 -0.73 -40.25 29.08
N THR A 34 -0.56 -38.97 29.37
CA THR A 34 -0.67 -38.33 30.71
C THR A 34 -2.11 -38.29 31.30
N GLY A 35 -2.97 -39.24 30.91
CA GLY A 35 -4.38 -39.31 31.31
C GLY A 35 -4.99 -40.70 31.17
N GLY A 36 -4.20 -41.76 31.31
CA GLY A 36 -4.72 -43.14 31.46
C GLY A 36 -5.19 -43.87 30.19
N GLY A 37 -4.89 -43.36 28.99
CA GLY A 37 -5.18 -44.04 27.71
C GLY A 37 -3.94 -44.28 26.85
N THR A 38 -3.92 -45.38 26.08
CA THR A 38 -2.89 -45.67 25.08
C THR A 38 -3.16 -44.88 23.80
N MET A 39 -2.20 -44.07 23.35
CA MET A 39 -2.29 -43.33 22.07
C MET A 39 -1.31 -43.91 21.05
N SER A 40 -1.74 -44.00 19.79
CA SER A 40 -0.89 -44.42 18.67
C SER A 40 0.08 -43.30 18.25
N ASN A 41 1.24 -43.65 17.71
CA ASN A 41 2.20 -42.69 17.16
C ASN A 41 1.59 -41.81 16.06
N LEU A 42 0.64 -42.33 15.27
CA LEU A 42 -0.11 -41.56 14.28
C LEU A 42 -0.90 -40.41 14.92
N GLN A 43 -1.56 -40.65 16.07
CA GLN A 43 -2.31 -39.62 16.80
C GLN A 43 -1.40 -38.56 17.42
N VAL A 44 -0.21 -38.95 17.89
CA VAL A 44 0.79 -38.01 18.43
C VAL A 44 1.30 -37.06 17.34
N LEU A 45 1.61 -37.60 16.16
CA LEU A 45 2.05 -36.80 15.01
C LEU A 45 0.93 -35.91 14.47
N ALA A 46 -0.31 -36.42 14.41
CA ALA A 46 -1.46 -35.64 13.98
C ALA A 46 -1.73 -34.42 14.88
N ARG A 47 -1.46 -34.52 16.19
CA ARG A 47 -1.58 -33.37 17.12
C ARG A 47 -0.48 -32.31 16.95
N ARG A 48 0.66 -32.65 16.36
CA ARG A 48 1.74 -31.69 16.06
C ARG A 48 1.58 -31.03 14.69
N CYS A 49 0.69 -31.56 13.84
CA CYS A 49 0.37 -30.97 12.56
C CYS A 49 -0.57 -29.75 12.77
N PRO A 50 -0.23 -28.55 12.24
CA PRO A 50 -1.03 -27.32 12.44
C PRO A 50 -2.46 -27.40 11.91
N VAL A 51 -2.72 -28.29 10.95
CA VAL A 51 -4.02 -28.49 10.31
C VAL A 51 -4.81 -29.59 11.03
N MET A 52 -4.19 -30.75 11.28
CA MET A 52 -4.87 -31.89 11.91
C MET A 52 -5.13 -31.68 13.40
N SER A 53 -4.30 -30.91 14.11
CA SER A 53 -4.51 -30.60 15.53
C SER A 53 -5.81 -29.82 15.76
N LYS A 54 -6.11 -28.86 14.88
CA LYS A 54 -7.36 -28.08 14.90
C LYS A 54 -8.57 -28.94 14.56
N ALA A 55 -8.46 -29.80 13.54
CA ALA A 55 -9.53 -30.73 13.17
C ALA A 55 -9.86 -31.74 14.29
N LEU A 56 -8.84 -32.31 14.94
CA LEU A 56 -9.01 -33.24 16.06
C LEU A 56 -9.60 -32.57 17.31
N ALA A 57 -9.27 -31.30 17.56
CA ALA A 57 -9.85 -30.53 18.66
C ALA A 57 -11.36 -30.28 18.43
N VAL A 58 -11.76 -29.92 17.21
CA VAL A 58 -13.17 -29.72 16.84
C VAL A 58 -13.98 -31.02 16.96
N GLN A 59 -13.39 -32.16 16.55
CA GLN A 59 -14.09 -33.45 16.61
C GLN A 59 -14.20 -34.01 18.05
N SER A 60 -13.18 -33.78 18.89
CA SER A 60 -13.22 -34.14 20.32
C SER A 60 -14.30 -33.35 21.06
N ALA A 61 -14.50 -32.08 20.70
CA ALA A 61 -15.60 -31.26 21.22
C ALA A 61 -16.99 -31.76 20.76
N ARG A 62 -17.11 -32.26 19.52
CA ARG A 62 -18.37 -32.85 19.01
C ARG A 62 -18.76 -34.15 19.69
N LEU A 63 -17.80 -35.06 19.93
CA LEU A 63 -18.06 -36.35 20.61
C LEU A 63 -18.45 -36.19 22.09
N GLY A 64 -18.04 -35.10 22.75
CA GLY A 64 -18.49 -34.75 24.10
C GLY A 64 -19.95 -34.28 24.17
N SER A 65 -20.52 -33.84 23.04
CA SER A 65 -21.88 -33.29 22.97
C SER A 65 -22.97 -34.35 22.71
N THR A 66 -22.62 -35.54 22.25
CA THR A 66 -23.57 -36.58 21.82
C THR A 66 -24.00 -37.58 22.92
N LYS A 67 -23.70 -37.31 24.20
CA LYS A 67 -24.10 -38.17 25.34
C LYS A 67 -25.21 -37.59 26.23
N ARG A 68 -26.09 -36.75 25.70
CA ARG A 68 -27.34 -36.36 26.36
C ARG A 68 -28.48 -36.43 25.37
N PHE A 69 -29.20 -37.55 25.33
CA PHE A 69 -30.62 -37.69 25.01
C PHE A 69 -30.94 -39.17 24.79
N THR A 70 -31.41 -39.87 25.84
CA THR A 70 -32.38 -40.98 25.75
C THR A 70 -32.95 -41.33 27.13
N SER A 71 -34.26 -41.59 27.13
CA SER A 71 -35.10 -42.31 28.11
C SER A 71 -35.70 -41.58 29.32
N SER A 72 -37.00 -41.82 29.43
CA SER A 72 -38.07 -41.29 30.24
C SER A 72 -38.42 -42.17 31.46
N ALA A 73 -38.95 -41.51 32.49
CA ALA A 73 -39.97 -41.94 33.48
C ALA A 73 -39.73 -43.17 34.39
N ALA A 74 -39.55 -42.93 35.71
CA ALA A 74 -40.45 -43.35 36.81
C ALA A 74 -39.84 -43.11 38.21
N GLY A 75 -40.63 -42.56 39.15
CA GLY A 75 -40.53 -42.82 40.60
C GLY A 75 -39.62 -41.93 41.49
N VAL A 76 -40.24 -41.18 42.40
CA VAL A 76 -39.68 -40.39 43.54
C VAL A 76 -39.58 -41.35 44.78
N PRO A 77 -38.73 -41.21 45.84
CA PRO A 77 -38.33 -39.95 46.51
C PRO A 77 -36.91 -39.78 47.11
N SER A 78 -36.52 -38.50 47.19
CA SER A 78 -35.73 -37.77 48.21
C SER A 78 -34.53 -38.43 48.93
N MET A 79 -33.32 -37.90 48.69
CA MET A 79 -32.25 -37.79 49.70
C MET A 79 -31.35 -36.54 49.47
N LYS A 80 -30.82 -36.02 50.59
CA LYS A 80 -30.17 -34.72 50.87
C LYS A 80 -28.96 -34.34 49.96
N PRO A 81 -28.64 -33.03 49.82
CA PRO A 81 -27.51 -32.60 48.99
C PRO A 81 -26.17 -32.76 49.73
N VAL A 82 -25.21 -33.40 49.06
CA VAL A 82 -23.79 -33.43 49.46
C VAL A 82 -23.07 -32.30 48.73
N GLN A 83 -22.40 -31.44 49.49
CA GLN A 83 -21.52 -30.38 49.01
C GLN A 83 -20.31 -30.96 48.25
N VAL A 84 -19.99 -30.38 47.09
CA VAL A 84 -18.72 -30.57 46.38
C VAL A 84 -18.06 -29.19 46.25
N PRO A 85 -16.75 -29.05 46.57
CA PRO A 85 -16.09 -27.76 46.64
C PRO A 85 -15.80 -27.17 45.25
N ILE A 86 -16.08 -25.88 45.10
CA ILE A 86 -15.71 -25.08 43.93
C ILE A 86 -14.21 -24.78 44.00
N GLY A 87 -13.43 -25.41 43.12
CA GLY A 87 -12.03 -25.06 42.90
C GLY A 87 -11.91 -23.70 42.21
N LYS A 88 -11.34 -22.72 42.91
CA LYS A 88 -10.96 -21.41 42.37
C LYS A 88 -9.88 -21.58 41.29
N ARG A 89 -10.14 -21.19 40.05
CA ARG A 89 -9.08 -20.83 39.09
C ARG A 89 -8.71 -19.37 39.33
N ALA A 90 -7.46 -19.12 39.71
CA ALA A 90 -6.91 -17.78 39.83
C ALA A 90 -6.73 -17.15 38.44
N LEU A 91 -7.42 -16.03 38.23
CA LEU A 91 -7.14 -15.07 37.15
C LEU A 91 -6.10 -14.08 37.69
N HIS A 92 -5.05 -13.85 36.92
CA HIS A 92 -4.11 -12.75 37.16
C HIS A 92 -4.83 -11.42 36.89
N THR A 93 -5.01 -10.62 37.93
CA THR A 93 -5.34 -9.19 37.82
C THR A 93 -4.27 -8.41 38.55
N THR A 94 -3.57 -7.54 37.82
CA THR A 94 -2.66 -6.53 38.39
C THR A 94 -3.46 -5.31 38.83
N GLY A 95 -3.36 -4.96 40.10
CA GLY A 95 -3.54 -3.62 40.67
C GLY A 95 -2.54 -3.52 41.83
N GLY A 96 -1.88 -2.43 42.16
CA GLY A 96 -2.11 -1.00 41.94
C GLY A 96 -1.69 -0.31 43.25
N HIS A 97 -0.84 0.72 43.16
CA HIS A 97 -0.31 1.61 44.21
C HIS A 97 0.98 1.21 44.96
N PRO A 98 1.74 2.18 45.49
CA PRO A 98 2.28 3.39 44.86
C PRO A 98 3.81 3.51 45.09
N ALA A 99 4.49 4.34 44.29
CA ALA A 99 5.91 4.65 44.49
C ALA A 99 6.09 5.72 45.59
N SER A 100 7.01 5.46 46.52
CA SER A 100 7.64 6.51 47.34
C SER A 100 9.12 6.19 47.52
N ALA A 101 9.96 7.19 47.25
CA ALA A 101 11.40 7.13 47.33
C ALA A 101 11.90 7.60 48.70
N ALA A 102 12.88 6.89 49.27
CA ALA A 102 13.78 7.42 50.30
C ALA A 102 15.13 6.67 50.28
N PRO A 103 16.23 7.30 50.73
CA PRO A 103 17.52 7.24 50.04
C PRO A 103 18.60 6.42 50.76
N GLY A 104 19.57 5.94 49.98
CA GLY A 104 20.97 5.84 50.36
C GLY A 104 21.39 4.68 51.28
N THR A 105 22.08 3.70 50.70
CA THR A 105 23.39 3.22 51.21
C THR A 105 24.06 2.32 50.18
N TYR A 106 25.15 2.81 49.59
CA TYR A 106 26.07 2.06 48.74
C TYR A 106 26.73 0.92 49.54
N LYS A 107 26.86 -0.27 48.94
CA LYS A 107 28.02 -1.16 49.11
C LYS A 107 28.23 -2.01 47.84
N LYS A 108 29.35 -1.77 47.15
CA LYS A 108 29.91 -2.68 46.13
C LYS A 108 30.35 -3.97 46.82
N ASN A 109 30.04 -5.12 46.23
CA ASN A 109 30.82 -6.33 46.41
C ASN A 109 30.83 -7.15 45.12
N GLU A 110 32.01 -7.29 44.54
CA GLU A 110 32.33 -8.28 43.52
C GLU A 110 32.18 -9.69 44.11
N GLN A 111 31.55 -10.61 43.37
CA GLN A 111 31.61 -12.04 43.69
C GLN A 111 31.93 -12.84 42.43
N SER A 112 33.06 -13.54 42.54
CA SER A 112 33.64 -14.50 41.61
C SER A 112 32.83 -15.81 41.57
N HIS A 113 32.76 -16.42 40.38
CA HIS A 113 32.15 -17.74 40.17
C HIS A 113 33.06 -18.89 40.64
N PRO A 114 32.55 -19.91 41.34
CA PRO A 114 33.31 -21.12 41.63
C PRO A 114 33.24 -22.15 40.50
N ASN A 115 34.38 -22.81 40.32
CA ASN A 115 34.81 -23.70 39.24
C ASN A 115 34.36 -25.15 39.51
N LEU A 116 33.62 -25.78 38.59
CA LEU A 116 33.17 -27.18 38.66
C LEU A 116 34.07 -28.07 37.79
N ALA A 117 35.32 -28.22 38.21
CA ALA A 117 36.23 -29.22 37.68
C ALA A 117 36.63 -30.16 38.81
N HIS A 118 35.86 -31.24 39.03
CA HIS A 118 36.28 -32.53 39.58
C HIS A 118 35.06 -33.43 39.86
N LEU A 119 34.64 -34.21 38.86
CA LEU A 119 33.88 -35.43 39.07
C LEU A 119 34.58 -36.55 38.30
N ARG A 120 35.17 -37.52 39.01
CA ARG A 120 35.76 -38.73 38.42
C ARG A 120 34.68 -39.80 38.24
N PRO A 121 34.64 -40.55 37.12
CA PRO A 121 33.67 -41.62 36.93
C PRO A 121 34.17 -42.97 37.50
N ASN A 122 33.24 -43.75 38.06
CA ASN A 122 33.46 -45.12 38.54
C ASN A 122 33.71 -46.10 37.36
N PRO A 123 34.71 -47.00 37.43
CA PRO A 123 34.96 -48.01 36.40
C PRO A 123 34.45 -49.38 36.86
N THR A 124 33.21 -49.74 36.51
CA THR A 124 32.74 -51.14 36.50
C THR A 124 31.43 -51.24 35.72
N ALA A 125 31.53 -51.60 34.43
CA ALA A 125 30.55 -52.36 33.64
C ALA A 125 30.92 -52.23 32.16
N GLU A 126 31.92 -53.01 31.75
CA GLU A 126 32.13 -53.35 30.35
C GLU A 126 31.08 -54.37 29.87
N ALA A 127 30.81 -54.32 28.56
CA ALA A 127 30.26 -55.39 27.73
C ALA A 127 28.77 -55.78 27.91
N ALA A 128 27.89 -55.01 27.28
CA ALA A 128 26.74 -55.59 26.57
C ALA A 128 26.83 -55.13 25.10
N ALA A 129 26.97 -56.10 24.20
CA ALA A 129 27.12 -55.91 22.76
C ALA A 129 26.08 -54.93 22.21
N ARG A 130 26.54 -53.78 21.68
CA ARG A 130 25.72 -52.90 20.86
C ARG A 130 25.92 -53.32 19.41
N GLU A 131 24.88 -53.85 18.79
CA GLU A 131 24.79 -54.03 17.34
C GLU A 131 25.19 -52.73 16.62
N PRO A 132 25.79 -52.80 15.41
CA PRO A 132 26.14 -51.62 14.65
C PRO A 132 24.87 -50.83 14.38
N ARG A 133 24.74 -49.67 15.04
CA ARG A 133 23.67 -48.72 14.73
C ARG A 133 23.82 -48.37 13.26
N HIS A 134 22.81 -48.68 12.45
CA HIS A 134 22.67 -48.10 11.12
C HIS A 134 22.86 -46.59 11.25
N GLU A 135 24.01 -46.08 10.80
CA GLU A 135 24.22 -44.64 10.65
C GLU A 135 23.16 -44.16 9.67
N SER A 136 22.14 -43.48 10.21
CA SER A 136 21.20 -42.75 9.37
C SER A 136 22.04 -41.75 8.58
N PRO A 137 21.90 -41.68 7.23
CA PRO A 137 22.70 -40.77 6.44
C PRO A 137 22.60 -39.38 7.06
N MET A 138 23.73 -38.77 7.37
CA MET A 138 23.76 -37.41 7.92
C MET A 138 23.16 -36.49 6.87
N THR A 139 21.85 -36.28 6.95
CA THR A 139 21.17 -35.27 6.15
C THR A 139 21.76 -33.94 6.58
N SER A 140 22.55 -33.32 5.72
CA SER A 140 23.08 -31.98 5.96
C SER A 140 21.92 -31.03 6.27
N ARG A 141 22.13 -30.11 7.22
CA ARG A 141 21.15 -29.06 7.49
C ARG A 141 20.91 -28.26 6.21
N PHE A 142 19.69 -27.74 6.03
CA PHE A 142 19.39 -26.84 4.92
C PHE A 142 20.27 -25.59 5.02
N ASP A 143 20.98 -25.27 3.95
CA ASP A 143 21.81 -24.07 3.89
C ASP A 143 20.97 -22.88 3.43
N TYR A 144 20.49 -22.12 4.41
CA TYR A 144 19.70 -20.93 4.17
C TYR A 144 20.48 -19.84 3.41
N ASN A 145 21.78 -19.68 3.69
CA ASN A 145 22.59 -18.66 3.03
C ASN A 145 22.85 -19.01 1.57
N ALA A 146 23.09 -20.29 1.26
CA ALA A 146 23.16 -20.74 -0.13
C ALA A 146 21.86 -20.47 -0.88
N PHE A 147 20.70 -20.70 -0.25
CA PHE A 147 19.41 -20.34 -0.85
C PHE A 147 19.28 -18.82 -1.11
N TYR A 148 19.61 -17.97 -0.13
CA TYR A 148 19.57 -16.51 -0.32
C TYR A 148 20.49 -16.04 -1.44
N ASN A 149 21.73 -16.50 -1.43
CA ASN A 149 22.71 -16.16 -2.47
C ASN A 149 22.22 -16.64 -3.84
N ASN A 150 21.62 -17.83 -3.94
CA ASN A 150 21.05 -18.31 -5.20
C ASN A 150 19.88 -17.44 -5.69
N GLU A 151 19.02 -16.92 -4.82
CA GLU A 151 17.95 -15.98 -5.22
C GLU A 151 18.50 -14.60 -5.65
N LEU A 152 19.55 -14.10 -4.97
CA LEU A 152 20.22 -12.86 -5.34
C LEU A 152 20.99 -13.00 -6.66
N GLU A 153 21.67 -14.12 -6.88
CA GLU A 153 22.36 -14.44 -8.13
C GLU A 153 21.40 -14.46 -9.33
N LYS A 154 20.15 -14.92 -9.14
CA LYS A 154 19.11 -14.82 -10.20
C LYS A 154 18.84 -13.35 -10.57
N LYS A 155 18.78 -12.45 -9.58
CA LYS A 155 18.58 -11.01 -9.79
C LYS A 155 19.78 -10.33 -10.45
N HIS A 156 21.00 -10.76 -10.13
CA HIS A 156 22.21 -10.27 -10.82
C HIS A 156 22.27 -10.77 -12.26
N LYS A 157 21.98 -12.05 -12.50
CA LYS A 157 22.00 -12.65 -13.85
C LYS A 157 20.97 -12.05 -14.79
N ASP A 158 19.75 -11.79 -14.31
CA ASP A 158 18.70 -11.18 -15.13
C ASP A 158 18.71 -9.64 -15.10
N LYS A 159 19.75 -9.06 -14.49
CA LYS A 159 20.00 -7.62 -14.35
C LYS A 159 18.86 -6.83 -13.66
N SER A 160 17.98 -7.52 -12.93
CA SER A 160 16.88 -6.88 -12.17
C SER A 160 17.25 -6.55 -10.71
N TYR A 161 18.49 -6.84 -10.27
CA TYR A 161 19.00 -6.37 -8.98
C TYR A 161 19.00 -4.84 -8.93
N ARG A 162 18.51 -4.27 -7.83
CA ARG A 162 18.32 -2.82 -7.69
C ARG A 162 19.40 -2.23 -6.80
N TYR A 163 20.12 -1.24 -7.34
CA TYR A 163 20.94 -0.33 -6.57
C TYR A 163 20.15 0.97 -6.37
N PHE A 164 20.00 1.40 -5.12
CA PHE A 164 19.23 2.61 -4.82
C PHE A 164 20.14 3.84 -4.85
N ASN A 165 19.72 4.85 -5.59
CA ASN A 165 20.39 6.16 -5.61
C ASN A 165 20.05 6.93 -4.34
N ASN A 166 21.07 7.42 -3.64
CA ASN A 166 20.90 8.29 -2.47
C ASN A 166 20.53 9.70 -2.96
N ILE A 167 19.25 10.07 -2.86
CA ILE A 167 18.72 11.34 -3.36
C ILE A 167 17.97 12.06 -2.24
N ASN A 168 18.47 13.23 -1.85
CA ASN A 168 17.96 14.05 -0.77
C ASN A 168 17.29 15.29 -1.34
N ARG A 169 15.96 15.27 -1.47
CA ARG A 169 15.17 16.35 -2.08
C ARG A 169 15.20 17.61 -1.22
N LEU A 170 15.34 18.77 -1.86
CA LEU A 170 15.51 20.05 -1.19
C LEU A 170 14.21 20.85 -1.21
N ALA A 171 13.60 21.06 -0.05
CA ALA A 171 12.32 21.78 0.04
C ALA A 171 12.40 23.22 -0.51
N LYS A 172 13.51 23.93 -0.26
CA LYS A 172 13.71 25.32 -0.69
C LYS A 172 14.14 25.48 -2.15
N GLU A 173 14.56 24.40 -2.80
CA GLU A 173 15.11 24.41 -4.16
C GLU A 173 14.35 23.43 -5.07
N PHE A 174 13.10 23.07 -4.74
CA PHE A 174 12.32 22.12 -5.54
C PHE A 174 12.28 22.52 -7.02
N PRO A 175 12.55 21.60 -7.98
CA PRO A 175 12.65 20.14 -7.84
C PRO A 175 14.09 19.60 -7.71
N ARG A 176 15.03 20.39 -7.16
CA ARG A 176 16.42 19.99 -6.96
C ARG A 176 16.60 19.05 -5.76
N ALA A 177 17.67 18.26 -5.82
CA ALA A 177 18.13 17.39 -4.74
C ALA A 177 19.66 17.40 -4.70
N HIS A 178 20.22 16.76 -3.67
CA HIS A 178 21.64 16.39 -3.66
C HIS A 178 21.81 14.87 -3.54
N THR A 179 22.95 14.36 -3.99
CA THR A 179 23.30 12.93 -3.91
C THR A 179 23.78 12.57 -2.49
N SER A 180 24.72 11.63 -2.34
CA SER A 180 25.48 11.45 -1.10
C SER A 180 26.29 12.68 -0.69
N SER A 181 26.69 13.54 -1.64
CA SER A 181 27.36 14.81 -1.34
C SER A 181 26.36 15.96 -1.40
N ALA A 182 26.40 16.88 -0.42
CA ALA A 182 25.53 18.07 -0.42
C ALA A 182 25.85 19.04 -1.57
N GLU A 183 27.09 19.02 -2.06
CA GLU A 183 27.61 19.87 -3.14
C GLU A 183 27.17 19.38 -4.53
N GLU A 184 26.91 18.08 -4.67
CA GLU A 184 26.50 17.47 -5.94
C GLU A 184 24.98 17.61 -6.11
N ARG A 185 24.58 18.70 -6.78
CA ARG A 185 23.16 19.04 -7.00
C ARG A 185 22.63 18.44 -8.31
N VAL A 186 21.46 17.80 -8.23
CA VAL A 186 20.76 17.18 -9.37
C VAL A 186 19.31 17.69 -9.48
N THR A 187 18.73 17.62 -10.68
CA THR A 187 17.28 17.88 -10.89
C THR A 187 16.53 16.57 -10.89
N VAL A 188 15.50 16.44 -10.05
CA VAL A 188 14.71 15.19 -9.94
C VAL A 188 13.50 15.22 -10.86
N TRP A 189 13.47 14.31 -11.83
CA TRP A 189 12.42 14.21 -12.85
C TRP A 189 11.54 12.96 -12.73
N CYS A 190 11.79 12.09 -11.75
CA CYS A 190 11.02 10.86 -11.51
C CYS A 190 10.36 10.79 -10.12
N SER A 191 10.22 11.94 -9.45
CA SER A 191 9.51 12.05 -8.17
C SER A 191 8.00 11.98 -8.39
N ASN A 192 7.28 11.27 -7.51
CA ASN A 192 5.81 11.28 -7.51
C ASN A 192 5.20 12.39 -6.63
N ASP A 193 6.00 13.29 -6.07
CA ASP A 193 5.53 14.54 -5.46
C ASP A 193 5.11 15.54 -6.57
N TYR A 194 4.03 15.17 -7.25
CA TYR A 194 3.64 15.69 -8.55
C TYR A 194 3.37 17.19 -8.58
N LEU A 195 2.89 17.73 -7.46
CA LEU A 195 2.53 19.14 -7.31
C LEU A 195 3.50 19.88 -6.37
N GLY A 196 4.55 19.19 -5.87
CA GLY A 196 5.50 19.77 -4.92
C GLY A 196 4.89 20.10 -3.56
N MET A 197 3.84 19.38 -3.15
CA MET A 197 3.19 19.60 -1.85
C MET A 197 4.10 19.22 -0.68
N GLY A 198 5.09 18.35 -0.90
CA GLY A 198 6.09 18.01 0.11
C GLY A 198 6.95 19.20 0.56
N ARG A 199 6.90 20.33 -0.16
CA ARG A 199 7.57 21.59 0.21
C ARG A 199 6.62 22.77 0.37
N ASN A 200 5.32 22.56 0.25
CA ASN A 200 4.36 23.66 0.27
C ASN A 200 4.40 24.36 1.66
N PRO A 201 4.52 25.70 1.73
CA PRO A 201 4.64 26.40 3.00
C PRO A 201 3.47 26.15 3.98
N LYS A 202 2.23 26.11 3.49
CA LYS A 202 1.04 25.84 4.32
C LYS A 202 1.06 24.42 4.90
N VAL A 203 1.52 23.45 4.10
CA VAL A 203 1.70 22.06 4.54
C VAL A 203 2.76 21.98 5.64
N LEU A 204 3.95 22.55 5.40
CA LEU A 204 5.05 22.51 6.37
C LEU A 204 4.69 23.24 7.67
N GLU A 205 4.01 24.39 7.59
CA GLU A 205 3.53 25.12 8.77
C GLU A 205 2.55 24.29 9.60
N SER A 206 1.58 23.63 8.95
CA SER A 206 0.63 22.73 9.62
C SER A 206 1.35 21.59 10.36
N MET A 207 2.34 20.99 9.70
CA MET A 207 3.16 19.92 10.29
C MET A 207 3.97 20.43 11.49
N HIS A 208 4.66 21.56 11.36
CA HIS A 208 5.46 22.14 12.45
C HIS A 208 4.62 22.44 13.69
N ARG A 209 3.49 23.14 13.54
CA ARG A 209 2.58 23.46 14.64
C ARG A 209 2.06 22.20 15.35
N THR A 210 1.79 21.15 14.57
CA THR A 210 1.31 19.88 15.11
C THR A 210 2.42 19.10 15.81
N LEU A 211 3.66 19.13 15.30
CA LEU A 211 4.83 18.55 15.96
C LEU A 211 5.10 19.21 17.31
N ASP A 212 5.04 20.54 17.38
CA ASP A 212 5.30 21.29 18.62
C ASP A 212 4.26 20.98 19.71
N THR A 213 3.02 20.67 19.30
CA THR A 213 1.91 20.42 20.23
C THR A 213 1.77 18.95 20.61
N TYR A 214 1.88 18.03 19.65
CA TYR A 214 1.54 16.61 19.81
C TYR A 214 2.74 15.66 19.72
N GLY A 215 3.93 16.17 19.40
CA GLY A 215 5.13 15.37 19.21
C GLY A 215 5.12 14.55 17.91
N ALA A 216 6.00 13.55 17.85
CA ALA A 216 6.26 12.80 16.62
C ALA A 216 5.23 11.68 16.35
N GLY A 217 5.28 10.59 17.11
CA GLY A 217 4.47 9.39 16.85
C GLY A 217 3.09 9.47 17.52
N ALA A 218 2.09 8.80 16.93
CA ALA A 218 0.76 8.66 17.54
C ALA A 218 0.76 7.82 18.84
N GLY A 219 1.82 7.06 19.10
CA GLY A 219 2.00 6.31 20.35
C GLY A 219 1.17 5.03 20.49
N GLY A 220 0.34 4.68 19.51
CA GLY A 220 -0.45 3.45 19.55
C GLY A 220 -1.28 3.18 18.30
N THR A 221 -2.07 2.11 18.34
CA THR A 221 -3.00 1.73 17.27
C THR A 221 -4.24 2.62 17.31
N ARG A 222 -5.09 2.59 16.28
CA ARG A 222 -6.35 3.34 16.29
C ARG A 222 -7.21 3.04 17.52
N ASN A 223 -7.25 1.79 18.00
CA ASN A 223 -8.05 1.43 19.17
C ASN A 223 -7.37 1.76 20.51
N ILE A 224 -6.04 1.89 20.54
CA ILE A 224 -5.27 2.05 21.78
C ILE A 224 -4.44 3.34 21.65
N SER A 225 -5.00 4.44 22.16
CA SER A 225 -4.41 5.79 22.22
C SER A 225 -3.94 6.44 20.90
N GLY A 226 -4.05 5.77 19.75
CA GLY A 226 -3.63 6.28 18.44
C GLY A 226 -4.75 6.87 17.57
N HIS A 227 -5.98 6.97 18.09
CA HIS A 227 -7.06 7.72 17.43
C HIS A 227 -7.15 9.12 18.03
N ASN A 228 -6.98 10.12 17.19
CA ASN A 228 -6.87 11.53 17.56
C ASN A 228 -7.63 12.40 16.55
N GLN A 229 -7.80 13.68 16.88
CA GLN A 229 -8.54 14.64 16.05
C GLN A 229 -8.01 14.73 14.60
N HIS A 230 -6.70 14.53 14.38
CA HIS A 230 -6.11 14.64 13.05
C HIS A 230 -6.48 13.45 12.16
N ALA A 231 -6.65 12.25 12.74
CA ALA A 231 -7.18 11.11 12.02
C ALA A 231 -8.65 11.32 11.65
N VAL A 232 -9.48 11.83 12.57
CA VAL A 232 -10.90 12.14 12.33
C VAL A 232 -11.04 13.19 11.23
N GLN A 233 -10.36 14.33 11.38
CA GLN A 233 -10.42 15.43 10.42
C GLN A 233 -9.99 15.00 9.02
N LEU A 234 -8.89 14.25 8.91
CA LEU A 234 -8.40 13.78 7.62
C LEU A 234 -9.39 12.80 6.95
N GLU A 235 -10.01 11.90 7.73
CA GLU A 235 -11.04 10.99 7.22
C GLU A 235 -12.28 11.76 6.73
N ASP A 236 -12.71 12.79 7.46
CA ASP A 236 -13.83 13.65 7.04
C ASP A 236 -13.50 14.44 5.78
N THR A 237 -12.30 15.04 5.70
CA THR A 237 -11.82 15.76 4.52
C THR A 237 -11.78 14.85 3.28
N LEU A 238 -11.31 13.61 3.43
CA LEU A 238 -11.26 12.63 2.35
C LEU A 238 -12.67 12.17 1.91
N ALA A 239 -13.58 11.94 2.86
CA ALA A 239 -14.96 11.59 2.55
C ALA A 239 -15.64 12.72 1.76
N LYS A 240 -15.44 13.98 2.19
CA LYS A 240 -15.94 15.17 1.49
C LYS A 240 -15.36 15.31 0.09
N LEU A 241 -14.04 15.14 -0.07
CA LEU A 241 -13.35 15.24 -1.37
C LEU A 241 -14.00 14.33 -2.42
N HIS A 242 -14.32 13.10 -2.05
CA HIS A 242 -14.88 12.09 -2.95
C HIS A 242 -16.41 12.08 -3.00
N GLY A 243 -17.08 12.96 -2.25
CA GLY A 243 -18.54 12.94 -2.11
C GLY A 243 -19.08 11.62 -1.53
N LYS A 244 -18.31 10.95 -0.67
CA LYS A 244 -18.66 9.66 -0.06
C LYS A 244 -19.09 9.82 1.39
N GLU A 245 -19.82 8.83 1.88
CA GLU A 245 -20.34 8.84 3.26
C GLU A 245 -19.23 8.75 4.31
N SER A 246 -18.13 8.07 4.00
CA SER A 246 -17.02 7.88 4.93
C SER A 246 -15.71 7.59 4.19
N ALA A 247 -14.59 7.83 4.88
CA ALA A 247 -13.27 7.40 4.47
C ALA A 247 -12.49 6.76 5.63
N LEU A 248 -11.43 6.02 5.33
CA LEU A 248 -10.59 5.36 6.32
C LEU A 248 -9.12 5.44 5.93
N VAL A 249 -8.29 5.92 6.86
CA VAL A 249 -6.85 6.12 6.63
C VAL A 249 -6.01 4.92 7.08
N PHE A 250 -5.04 4.55 6.23
CA PHE A 250 -4.07 3.47 6.39
C PHE A 250 -2.63 3.99 6.29
N SER A 251 -1.67 3.17 6.72
CA SER A 251 -0.24 3.50 6.68
C SER A 251 0.29 3.78 5.27
N SER A 252 -0.30 3.19 4.24
CA SER A 252 -0.01 3.47 2.82
C SER A 252 -1.16 2.97 1.94
N CYS A 253 -1.23 3.40 0.68
CA CYS A 253 -2.23 2.86 -0.24
C CYS A 253 -1.91 1.41 -0.65
N PHE A 254 -0.65 0.98 -0.52
CA PHE A 254 -0.34 -0.45 -0.64
C PHE A 254 -1.13 -1.26 0.39
N VAL A 255 -1.12 -0.82 1.65
CA VAL A 255 -1.88 -1.46 2.73
C VAL A 255 -3.38 -1.28 2.55
N ALA A 256 -3.85 -0.11 2.13
CA ALA A 256 -5.27 0.13 1.88
C ALA A 256 -5.83 -0.84 0.82
N ASN A 257 -5.15 -1.00 -0.31
CA ASN A 257 -5.55 -1.91 -1.37
C ASN A 257 -5.50 -3.38 -0.92
N ASP A 258 -4.38 -3.79 -0.33
CA ASP A 258 -4.19 -5.18 0.14
C ASP A 258 -5.26 -5.54 1.17
N ALA A 259 -5.39 -4.72 2.23
CA ALA A 259 -6.30 -4.99 3.34
C ALA A 259 -7.77 -4.98 2.91
N THR A 260 -8.17 -4.06 2.04
CA THR A 260 -9.56 -3.94 1.58
C THR A 260 -9.95 -5.11 0.68
N LEU A 261 -9.17 -5.38 -0.36
CA LEU A 261 -9.44 -6.48 -1.29
C LEU A 261 -9.35 -7.85 -0.61
N ALA A 262 -8.36 -8.05 0.28
CA ALA A 262 -8.24 -9.28 1.06
C ALA A 262 -9.45 -9.50 1.97
N THR A 263 -9.90 -8.46 2.66
CA THR A 263 -11.04 -8.53 3.59
C THR A 263 -12.34 -8.79 2.84
N LEU A 264 -12.66 -8.02 1.79
CA LEU A 264 -13.90 -8.20 1.04
C LEU A 264 -13.95 -9.56 0.35
N GLY A 265 -12.89 -9.93 -0.39
CA GLY A 265 -12.86 -11.19 -1.13
C GLY A 265 -12.93 -12.43 -0.22
N SER A 266 -12.38 -12.37 1.00
CA SER A 266 -12.45 -13.49 1.95
C SER A 266 -13.77 -13.58 2.73
N LYS A 267 -14.55 -12.49 2.80
CA LYS A 267 -15.81 -12.43 3.56
C LYS A 267 -17.05 -12.60 2.71
N MET A 268 -17.03 -12.11 1.46
CA MET A 268 -18.15 -12.28 0.54
C MET A 268 -18.24 -13.75 0.06
N PRO A 269 -19.42 -14.39 0.17
CA PRO A 269 -19.56 -15.80 -0.16
C PRO A 269 -19.32 -16.04 -1.66
N ASN A 270 -18.37 -16.91 -1.99
CA ASN A 270 -17.99 -17.26 -3.36
C ASN A 270 -17.64 -16.05 -4.24
N CYS A 271 -17.07 -15.00 -3.65
CA CYS A 271 -16.70 -13.78 -4.37
C CYS A 271 -15.77 -14.07 -5.56
N VAL A 272 -16.00 -13.36 -6.67
CA VAL A 272 -15.12 -13.35 -7.84
C VAL A 272 -14.57 -11.94 -8.04
N ILE A 273 -13.25 -11.82 -8.09
CA ILE A 273 -12.59 -10.53 -8.37
C ILE A 273 -12.12 -10.50 -9.82
N LEU A 274 -12.65 -9.54 -10.59
CA LEU A 274 -12.22 -9.22 -11.94
C LEU A 274 -11.13 -8.16 -11.86
N SER A 275 -9.92 -8.49 -12.29
CA SER A 275 -8.75 -7.63 -12.16
C SER A 275 -8.22 -7.21 -13.52
N ASP A 276 -8.00 -5.92 -13.71
CA ASP A 276 -7.22 -5.45 -14.86
C ASP A 276 -5.82 -6.11 -14.85
N SER A 277 -5.33 -6.49 -16.02
CA SER A 277 -4.03 -7.15 -16.19
C SER A 277 -2.82 -6.32 -15.77
N LEU A 278 -2.94 -4.99 -15.72
CA LEU A 278 -1.88 -4.07 -15.31
C LEU A 278 -2.06 -3.50 -13.89
N ASN A 279 -3.02 -4.02 -13.13
CA ASN A 279 -3.24 -3.59 -11.74
C ASN A 279 -1.95 -3.63 -10.91
N HIS A 280 -1.79 -2.62 -10.07
CA HIS A 280 -0.66 -2.48 -9.17
C HIS A 280 -0.48 -3.69 -8.25
N ALA A 281 0.78 -3.96 -7.89
CA ALA A 281 1.15 -5.10 -7.06
C ALA A 281 0.36 -5.18 -5.73
N SER A 282 -0.01 -4.04 -5.13
CA SER A 282 -0.81 -4.02 -3.90
C SER A 282 -2.20 -4.63 -4.08
N MET A 283 -2.87 -4.35 -5.20
CA MET A 283 -4.17 -4.93 -5.53
C MET A 283 -4.02 -6.43 -5.81
N ILE A 284 -3.00 -6.80 -6.58
CA ILE A 284 -2.68 -8.21 -6.84
C ILE A 284 -2.43 -8.99 -5.55
N GLN A 285 -1.71 -8.42 -4.58
CA GLN A 285 -1.49 -9.07 -3.27
C GLN A 285 -2.81 -9.22 -2.51
N GLY A 286 -3.63 -8.16 -2.41
CA GLY A 286 -4.94 -8.23 -1.74
C GLY A 286 -5.85 -9.30 -2.33
N ILE A 287 -5.95 -9.35 -3.65
CA ILE A 287 -6.72 -10.37 -4.37
C ILE A 287 -6.18 -11.78 -4.05
N ARG A 288 -4.86 -11.97 -4.06
CA ARG A 288 -4.25 -13.27 -3.75
C ARG A 288 -4.45 -13.66 -2.27
N HIS A 289 -4.33 -12.72 -1.35
CA HIS A 289 -4.52 -12.94 0.08
C HIS A 289 -5.99 -13.23 0.43
N SER A 290 -6.94 -12.73 -0.36
CA SER A 290 -8.36 -12.99 -0.16
C SER A 290 -8.74 -14.48 -0.32
N GLY A 291 -8.01 -15.22 -1.16
CA GLY A 291 -8.38 -16.57 -1.57
C GLY A 291 -9.62 -16.66 -2.48
N ALA A 292 -10.20 -15.52 -2.87
CA ALA A 292 -11.33 -15.45 -3.79
C ALA A 292 -10.96 -15.98 -5.19
N ALA A 293 -11.97 -16.40 -5.96
CA ALA A 293 -11.76 -16.67 -7.37
C ALA A 293 -11.37 -15.37 -8.08
N LYS A 294 -10.45 -15.45 -9.04
CA LYS A 294 -10.01 -14.28 -9.81
C LYS A 294 -10.12 -14.52 -11.31
N MET A 295 -10.53 -13.50 -12.03
CA MET A 295 -10.52 -13.46 -13.49
C MET A 295 -9.76 -12.21 -13.94
N VAL A 296 -8.70 -12.36 -14.72
CA VAL A 296 -7.90 -11.22 -15.19
C VAL A 296 -8.40 -10.81 -16.57
N PHE A 297 -8.86 -9.58 -16.73
CA PHE A 297 -9.22 -9.03 -18.04
C PHE A 297 -8.05 -8.25 -18.63
N LYS A 298 -7.95 -8.23 -19.96
CA LYS A 298 -6.92 -7.48 -20.67
C LYS A 298 -7.04 -6.00 -20.35
N HIS A 299 -5.90 -5.32 -20.32
CA HIS A 299 -5.83 -3.93 -19.89
C HIS A 299 -6.82 -3.02 -20.62
N ASN A 300 -7.71 -2.37 -19.87
CA ASN A 300 -8.77 -1.48 -20.38
C ASN A 300 -9.69 -2.10 -21.47
N ASP A 301 -9.71 -3.42 -21.61
CA ASP A 301 -10.52 -4.14 -22.60
C ASP A 301 -11.92 -4.44 -22.04
N LEU A 302 -12.89 -3.64 -22.47
CA LEU A 302 -14.28 -3.74 -22.02
C LEU A 302 -14.99 -4.98 -22.56
N GLU A 303 -14.63 -5.47 -23.75
CA GLU A 303 -15.24 -6.67 -24.34
C GLU A 303 -14.81 -7.91 -23.57
N ASP A 304 -13.52 -8.00 -23.24
CA ASP A 304 -12.99 -9.10 -22.43
C ASP A 304 -13.50 -9.04 -20.98
N LEU A 305 -13.65 -7.84 -20.40
CA LEU A 305 -14.31 -7.65 -19.11
C LEU A 305 -15.78 -8.11 -19.14
N GLU A 306 -16.55 -7.67 -20.14
CA GLU A 306 -17.96 -8.04 -20.28
C GLU A 306 -18.13 -9.54 -20.49
N ALA A 307 -17.33 -10.18 -21.35
CA ALA A 307 -17.39 -11.62 -21.58
C ALA A 307 -17.16 -12.41 -20.28
N LYS A 308 -16.24 -11.95 -19.42
CA LYS A 308 -15.99 -12.55 -18.12
C LYS A 308 -17.13 -12.32 -17.15
N LEU A 309 -17.68 -11.11 -17.07
CA LEU A 309 -18.84 -10.80 -16.22
C LEU A 309 -20.07 -11.63 -16.61
N ALA A 310 -20.36 -11.73 -17.91
CA ALA A 310 -21.48 -12.49 -18.45
C ALA A 310 -21.40 -14.00 -18.18
N SER A 311 -20.18 -14.52 -17.94
CA SER A 311 -19.97 -15.92 -17.57
C SER A 311 -20.35 -16.25 -16.11
N LEU A 312 -20.61 -15.23 -15.28
CA LEU A 312 -20.89 -15.37 -13.85
C LEU A 312 -22.39 -15.15 -13.54
N PRO A 313 -23.00 -15.94 -12.65
CA PRO A 313 -24.38 -15.70 -12.22
C PRO A 313 -24.55 -14.34 -11.55
N LEU A 314 -25.70 -13.70 -11.78
CA LEU A 314 -25.99 -12.35 -11.25
C LEU A 314 -25.88 -12.29 -9.71
N ASN A 315 -26.31 -13.35 -9.02
CA ASN A 315 -26.33 -13.43 -7.55
C ASN A 315 -24.96 -13.72 -6.89
N VAL A 316 -23.91 -13.98 -7.68
CA VAL A 316 -22.55 -14.13 -7.15
C VAL A 316 -21.97 -12.74 -6.88
N PRO A 317 -21.41 -12.44 -5.68
CA PRO A 317 -20.73 -11.19 -5.43
C PRO A 317 -19.49 -11.03 -6.33
N LYS A 318 -19.36 -9.87 -6.96
CA LYS A 318 -18.29 -9.55 -7.91
C LYS A 318 -17.64 -8.23 -7.54
N ILE A 319 -16.32 -8.14 -7.68
CA ILE A 319 -15.56 -6.89 -7.56
C ILE A 319 -14.81 -6.67 -8.87
N ILE A 320 -15.02 -5.52 -9.53
CA ILE A 320 -14.19 -5.08 -10.66
C ILE A 320 -13.12 -4.14 -10.10
N ALA A 321 -11.86 -4.58 -10.13
CA ALA A 321 -10.72 -3.86 -9.57
C ALA A 321 -9.83 -3.32 -10.70
N PHE A 322 -9.62 -2.00 -10.74
CA PHE A 322 -8.87 -1.31 -11.79
C PHE A 322 -8.27 0.02 -11.28
N GLU A 323 -7.31 0.58 -12.02
CA GLU A 323 -6.76 1.92 -11.77
C GLU A 323 -7.42 2.96 -12.69
N SER A 324 -7.50 4.20 -12.22
CA SER A 324 -7.88 5.36 -13.05
C SER A 324 -6.76 5.72 -14.02
N VAL A 325 -5.57 6.05 -13.50
CA VAL A 325 -4.35 6.41 -14.24
C VAL A 325 -3.28 5.35 -13.95
N TYR A 326 -2.89 4.58 -14.96
CA TYR A 326 -1.92 3.51 -14.78
C TYR A 326 -0.50 4.07 -14.74
N SER A 327 0.17 3.85 -13.61
CA SER A 327 1.40 4.55 -13.26
C SER A 327 2.54 4.47 -14.28
N MET A 328 2.68 3.37 -15.03
CA MET A 328 3.86 3.11 -15.86
C MET A 328 3.69 3.51 -17.33
N CYS A 329 2.48 3.37 -17.88
CA CYS A 329 2.16 3.72 -19.28
C CYS A 329 1.40 5.04 -19.40
N GLY A 330 0.76 5.51 -18.31
CA GLY A 330 -0.03 6.74 -18.31
C GLY A 330 -1.40 6.60 -18.98
N SER A 331 -1.86 5.39 -19.29
CA SER A 331 -3.21 5.14 -19.80
C SER A 331 -4.26 5.52 -18.75
N ILE A 332 -5.45 5.89 -19.21
CA ILE A 332 -6.60 6.19 -18.37
C ILE A 332 -7.71 5.16 -18.65
N ALA A 333 -8.31 4.61 -17.58
CA ALA A 333 -9.39 3.65 -17.71
C ALA A 333 -10.69 4.26 -18.25
N PRO A 334 -11.50 3.51 -19.01
CA PRO A 334 -12.85 3.92 -19.41
C PRO A 334 -13.85 3.76 -18.23
N ILE A 335 -13.69 4.58 -17.19
CA ILE A 335 -14.35 4.41 -15.88
C ILE A 335 -15.87 4.33 -16.00
N GLU A 336 -16.49 5.25 -16.74
CA GLU A 336 -17.95 5.30 -16.94
C GLU A 336 -18.50 3.97 -17.48
N LYS A 337 -17.85 3.42 -18.52
CA LYS A 337 -18.25 2.14 -19.14
C LYS A 337 -18.01 0.95 -18.22
N ILE A 338 -16.99 1.01 -17.37
CA ILE A 338 -16.76 -0.02 -16.34
C ILE A 338 -17.89 0.03 -15.29
N CYS A 339 -18.34 1.22 -14.89
CA CYS A 339 -19.51 1.37 -14.03
C CYS A 339 -20.78 0.82 -14.71
N ASP A 340 -20.98 1.06 -16.01
CA ASP A 340 -22.13 0.51 -16.74
C ASP A 340 -22.16 -1.03 -16.71
N LEU A 341 -20.99 -1.65 -16.88
CA LEU A 341 -20.84 -3.10 -16.74
C LEU A 341 -21.03 -3.57 -15.30
N ALA A 342 -20.57 -2.81 -14.32
CA ALA A 342 -20.77 -3.13 -12.90
C ALA A 342 -22.28 -3.16 -12.57
N ASP A 343 -23.03 -2.14 -12.98
CA ASP A 343 -24.47 -2.04 -12.81
C ASP A 343 -25.20 -3.19 -13.52
N LYS A 344 -24.84 -3.46 -14.78
CA LYS A 344 -25.46 -4.51 -15.60
C LYS A 344 -25.28 -5.92 -15.03
N TYR A 345 -24.12 -6.22 -14.45
CA TYR A 345 -23.77 -7.57 -13.99
C TYR A 345 -23.74 -7.72 -12.46
N GLY A 346 -24.20 -6.70 -11.71
CA GLY A 346 -24.27 -6.75 -10.25
C GLY A 346 -22.90 -6.91 -9.60
N ALA A 347 -21.93 -6.12 -10.02
CA ALA A 347 -20.60 -6.04 -9.43
C ALA A 347 -20.42 -4.71 -8.70
N ILE A 348 -19.56 -4.68 -7.68
CA ILE A 348 -19.07 -3.41 -7.12
C ILE A 348 -17.75 -3.03 -7.80
N THR A 349 -17.46 -1.73 -7.83
CA THR A 349 -16.25 -1.15 -8.39
C THR A 349 -15.22 -0.82 -7.30
N PHE A 350 -13.99 -1.25 -7.53
CA PHE A 350 -12.82 -0.87 -6.74
C PHE A 350 -11.88 -0.10 -7.65
N LEU A 351 -11.87 1.22 -7.48
CA LEU A 351 -11.10 2.15 -8.30
C LEU A 351 -9.91 2.69 -7.50
N ASP A 352 -8.71 2.45 -8.02
CA ASP A 352 -7.49 3.07 -7.50
C ASP A 352 -7.23 4.41 -8.23
N GLU A 353 -7.33 5.51 -7.48
CA GLU A 353 -7.08 6.91 -7.91
C GLU A 353 -5.70 7.42 -7.46
N VAL A 354 -4.78 6.54 -7.08
CA VAL A 354 -3.47 6.90 -6.49
C VAL A 354 -2.63 7.82 -7.37
N HIS A 355 -2.69 7.64 -8.69
CA HIS A 355 -1.98 8.47 -9.68
C HIS A 355 -2.88 9.55 -10.28
N ALA A 356 -3.99 9.88 -9.62
CA ALA A 356 -4.94 10.86 -10.10
C ALA A 356 -5.35 11.89 -9.05
N VAL A 357 -5.56 11.46 -7.80
CA VAL A 357 -5.92 12.37 -6.71
C VAL A 357 -4.90 13.51 -6.57
N GLY A 358 -5.41 14.71 -6.35
CA GLY A 358 -4.72 16.00 -6.40
C GLY A 358 -4.57 16.60 -7.79
N MET A 359 -4.63 15.80 -8.87
CA MET A 359 -4.21 16.20 -10.23
C MET A 359 -5.32 16.25 -11.29
N TYR A 360 -6.45 15.58 -11.05
CA TYR A 360 -7.56 15.52 -12.01
C TYR A 360 -8.88 15.94 -11.35
N GLY A 361 -9.72 16.56 -12.16
CA GLY A 361 -10.96 17.22 -11.75
C GLY A 361 -10.75 18.63 -11.21
N PRO A 362 -11.83 19.42 -11.08
CA PRO A 362 -11.76 20.81 -10.65
C PRO A 362 -11.21 20.97 -9.22
N HIS A 363 -11.43 20.01 -8.32
CA HIS A 363 -10.91 20.03 -6.94
C HIS A 363 -9.80 19.01 -6.69
N GLY A 364 -9.38 18.26 -7.71
CA GLY A 364 -8.35 17.25 -7.56
C GLY A 364 -8.84 15.98 -6.87
N ALA A 365 -10.11 15.60 -6.99
CA ALA A 365 -10.61 14.35 -6.41
C ALA A 365 -10.24 13.12 -7.25
N GLY A 366 -9.88 13.27 -8.53
CA GLY A 366 -9.44 12.16 -9.38
C GLY A 366 -10.01 12.20 -10.79
N VAL A 367 -9.76 11.16 -11.58
CA VAL A 367 -10.32 11.04 -12.93
C VAL A 367 -11.83 10.87 -12.88
N ALA A 368 -12.37 10.16 -11.89
CA ALA A 368 -13.82 9.99 -11.75
C ALA A 368 -14.53 11.34 -11.55
N GLU A 369 -13.92 12.29 -10.85
CA GLU A 369 -14.42 13.68 -10.75
C GLU A 369 -14.30 14.40 -12.09
N HIS A 370 -13.17 14.20 -12.78
CA HIS A 370 -12.87 14.87 -14.04
C HIS A 370 -13.82 14.51 -15.19
N LEU A 371 -14.37 13.29 -15.19
CA LEU A 371 -15.33 12.86 -16.23
C LEU A 371 -16.65 13.64 -16.19
N ASP A 372 -17.00 14.23 -15.05
CA ASP A 372 -18.15 15.14 -14.87
C ASP A 372 -17.70 16.56 -14.48
N TYR A 373 -16.61 17.04 -15.12
CA TYR A 373 -15.90 18.26 -14.73
C TYR A 373 -16.82 19.45 -14.43
N ASP A 374 -17.73 19.80 -15.35
CA ASP A 374 -18.60 20.97 -15.22
C ASP A 374 -19.61 20.84 -14.07
N THR A 375 -20.03 19.61 -13.74
CA THR A 375 -20.92 19.36 -12.61
C THR A 375 -20.18 19.61 -11.31
N TYR A 376 -18.93 19.13 -11.20
CA TYR A 376 -18.11 19.37 -10.03
C TYR A 376 -17.65 20.83 -9.93
N ALA A 377 -17.23 21.47 -11.03
CA ALA A 377 -16.85 22.88 -11.01
C ALA A 377 -18.01 23.80 -10.59
N SER A 378 -19.26 23.38 -10.82
CA SER A 378 -20.43 24.13 -10.35
C SER A 378 -20.63 24.11 -8.83
N GLN A 379 -19.96 23.22 -8.09
CA GLN A 379 -20.12 23.10 -6.63
C GLN A 379 -19.66 24.37 -5.88
N ASP A 380 -18.73 25.12 -6.45
CA ASP A 380 -18.23 26.39 -5.89
C ASP A 380 -19.06 27.61 -6.32
N THR A 381 -20.19 27.40 -7.01
CA THR A 381 -21.07 28.47 -7.48
C THR A 381 -22.33 28.59 -6.62
N ASN A 382 -23.07 29.69 -6.78
CA ASN A 382 -24.35 29.88 -6.10
C ASN A 382 -25.49 28.95 -6.61
N ALA A 383 -25.21 28.10 -7.61
CA ALA A 383 -26.19 27.19 -8.22
C ALA A 383 -25.54 25.82 -8.50
N PRO A 384 -25.19 25.03 -7.46
CA PRO A 384 -24.53 23.75 -7.64
C PRO A 384 -25.44 22.74 -8.35
N LYS A 385 -24.92 22.08 -9.39
CA LYS A 385 -25.60 20.95 -10.03
C LYS A 385 -25.56 19.74 -9.09
N SER A 386 -26.53 18.85 -9.22
CA SER A 386 -26.52 17.61 -8.44
C SER A 386 -25.34 16.73 -8.87
N THR A 387 -24.61 16.19 -7.88
CA THR A 387 -23.56 15.19 -8.11
C THR A 387 -24.11 13.76 -8.14
N LYS A 388 -25.43 13.58 -7.99
CA LYS A 388 -26.03 12.24 -8.01
C LYS A 388 -26.02 11.65 -9.43
N GLY A 389 -25.53 10.42 -9.54
CA GLY A 389 -25.40 9.70 -10.82
C GLY A 389 -24.15 10.06 -11.63
N THR A 390 -23.30 10.97 -11.16
CA THR A 390 -21.98 11.21 -11.77
C THR A 390 -21.10 9.96 -11.67
N VAL A 391 -20.05 9.88 -12.48
CA VAL A 391 -19.12 8.75 -12.48
C VAL A 391 -18.50 8.55 -11.10
N MET A 392 -18.07 9.62 -10.41
CA MET A 392 -17.53 9.50 -9.05
C MET A 392 -18.58 9.05 -8.02
N ASP A 393 -19.85 9.48 -8.12
CA ASP A 393 -20.94 8.98 -7.24
C ASP A 393 -21.18 7.48 -7.45
N ARG A 394 -21.09 6.99 -8.70
CA ARG A 394 -21.27 5.57 -9.08
C ARG A 394 -20.16 4.63 -8.63
N ILE A 395 -18.94 5.12 -8.35
CA ILE A 395 -17.86 4.27 -7.85
C ILE A 395 -18.12 3.83 -6.40
N ASP A 396 -18.09 2.53 -6.11
CA ASP A 396 -18.37 2.02 -4.76
C ASP A 396 -17.22 2.26 -3.79
N ILE A 397 -15.99 2.03 -4.27
CA ILE A 397 -14.76 2.10 -3.46
C ILE A 397 -13.70 2.86 -4.22
N ILE A 398 -13.31 4.02 -3.71
CA ILE A 398 -12.17 4.77 -4.20
C ILE A 398 -11.00 4.54 -3.24
N THR A 399 -9.83 4.22 -3.77
CA THR A 399 -8.58 4.23 -2.99
C THR A 399 -7.65 5.32 -3.50
N GLY A 400 -6.90 5.92 -2.58
CA GLY A 400 -5.96 6.98 -2.92
C GLY A 400 -4.76 6.99 -1.98
N THR A 401 -3.76 7.81 -2.31
CA THR A 401 -2.56 7.97 -1.51
C THR A 401 -2.37 9.40 -1.05
N LEU A 402 -1.77 9.56 0.12
CA LEU A 402 -1.31 10.85 0.64
C LEU A 402 0.14 11.15 0.23
N GLY A 403 0.85 10.18 -0.37
CA GLY A 403 2.29 10.24 -0.62
C GLY A 403 2.73 10.61 -2.04
N LYS A 404 1.81 11.13 -2.85
CA LYS A 404 2.09 11.57 -4.22
C LYS A 404 1.78 13.04 -4.40
N ALA A 405 0.69 13.40 -5.09
CA ALA A 405 0.31 14.80 -5.30
C ALA A 405 0.15 15.60 -4.00
N TYR A 406 -0.24 14.95 -2.89
CA TYR A 406 -0.37 15.57 -1.57
C TYR A 406 0.94 15.61 -0.74
N GLY A 407 2.05 15.05 -1.24
CA GLY A 407 3.39 15.28 -0.69
C GLY A 407 3.70 14.74 0.71
N CYS A 408 2.83 13.92 1.29
CA CYS A 408 2.96 13.36 2.65
C CYS A 408 3.20 11.83 2.61
N VAL A 409 2.56 11.04 3.48
CA VAL A 409 2.57 9.57 3.43
C VAL A 409 1.28 9.03 4.03
N GLY A 410 0.79 7.92 3.47
CA GLY A 410 -0.46 7.28 3.86
C GLY A 410 -1.25 6.81 2.64
N GLY A 411 -2.34 6.10 2.91
CA GLY A 411 -3.36 5.80 1.92
C GLY A 411 -4.71 5.74 2.56
N TYR A 412 -5.76 5.65 1.75
CA TYR A 412 -7.11 5.63 2.25
C TYR A 412 -8.03 4.86 1.31
N ILE A 413 -9.20 4.53 1.85
CA ILE A 413 -10.38 4.18 1.06
C ILE A 413 -11.49 5.20 1.36
N ALA A 414 -12.36 5.45 0.39
CA ALA A 414 -13.60 6.22 0.54
C ALA A 414 -14.76 5.46 -0.12
N GLY A 415 -15.92 5.47 0.51
CA GLY A 415 -17.10 4.72 0.06
C GLY A 415 -18.29 4.87 0.99
N SER A 416 -19.22 3.91 0.96
CA SER A 416 -20.34 3.91 1.91
C SER A 416 -19.86 3.71 3.34
N HIS A 417 -20.62 4.25 4.30
CA HIS A 417 -20.31 4.11 5.73
C HIS A 417 -20.22 2.63 6.11
N ALA A 418 -21.16 1.79 5.67
CA ALA A 418 -21.18 0.38 5.99
C ALA A 418 -19.95 -0.38 5.45
N LEU A 419 -19.49 -0.04 4.25
CA LEU A 419 -18.26 -0.60 3.69
C LEU A 419 -17.05 -0.20 4.54
N VAL A 420 -16.87 1.10 4.76
CA VAL A 420 -15.75 1.64 5.52
C VAL A 420 -15.71 1.04 6.92
N ASP A 421 -16.86 0.95 7.58
CA ASP A 421 -16.99 0.41 8.92
C ASP A 421 -16.69 -1.10 8.99
N THR A 422 -17.06 -1.84 7.93
CA THR A 422 -16.70 -3.25 7.76
C THR A 422 -15.18 -3.40 7.69
N ILE A 423 -14.50 -2.59 6.87
CA ILE A 423 -13.04 -2.65 6.74
C ILE A 423 -12.36 -2.23 8.06
N ARG A 424 -12.80 -1.13 8.67
CA ARG A 424 -12.33 -0.65 9.97
C ARG A 424 -12.39 -1.73 11.06
N SER A 425 -13.44 -2.54 11.03
CA SER A 425 -13.73 -3.55 12.06
C SER A 425 -13.08 -4.91 11.80
N LEU A 426 -12.75 -5.24 10.55
CA LEU A 426 -12.31 -6.58 10.17
C LEU A 426 -10.89 -6.65 9.60
N ALA A 427 -10.35 -5.56 9.06
CA ALA A 427 -9.09 -5.59 8.34
C ALA A 427 -7.88 -5.59 9.30
N PRO A 428 -7.10 -6.68 9.39
CA PRO A 428 -5.97 -6.75 10.32
C PRO A 428 -4.86 -5.74 10.00
N GLY A 429 -4.66 -5.41 8.72
CA GLY A 429 -3.71 -4.40 8.26
C GLY A 429 -4.06 -2.97 8.71
N PHE A 430 -5.29 -2.73 9.16
CA PHE A 430 -5.72 -1.48 9.80
C PHE A 430 -5.63 -1.57 11.34
N ILE A 431 -6.14 -2.66 11.91
CA ILE A 431 -6.35 -2.79 13.37
C ILE A 431 -5.02 -2.95 14.13
N PHE A 432 -4.10 -3.75 13.60
CA PHE A 432 -2.90 -4.20 14.33
C PHE A 432 -1.62 -3.48 13.89
N THR A 433 -1.75 -2.18 13.58
CA THR A 433 -0.63 -1.31 13.24
C THR A 433 -0.73 0.02 13.97
N THR A 434 0.41 0.65 14.23
CA THR A 434 0.46 2.00 14.80
C THR A 434 -0.17 3.00 13.83
N SER A 435 -0.96 3.92 14.37
CA SER A 435 -1.58 5.01 13.59
C SER A 435 -0.51 5.94 12.99
N LEU A 436 -0.85 6.63 11.89
CA LEU A 436 0.06 7.61 11.30
C LEU A 436 0.40 8.72 12.29
N PRO A 437 1.61 9.31 12.21
CA PRO A 437 1.97 10.50 12.98
C PRO A 437 0.93 11.62 12.84
N PRO A 438 0.50 12.28 13.94
CA PRO A 438 -0.43 13.42 13.88
C PRO A 438 0.00 14.52 12.93
N ALA A 439 1.29 14.88 12.95
CA ALA A 439 1.85 15.90 12.06
C ALA A 439 1.74 15.50 10.58
N THR A 440 1.95 14.23 10.23
CA THR A 440 1.77 13.74 8.87
C THR A 440 0.32 13.84 8.42
N MET A 441 -0.64 13.52 9.30
CA MET A 441 -2.07 13.63 8.97
C MET A 441 -2.49 15.09 8.81
N ALA A 442 -2.03 15.99 9.68
CA ALA A 442 -2.30 17.42 9.59
C ALA A 442 -1.68 18.08 8.34
N GLY A 443 -0.49 17.62 7.91
CA GLY A 443 0.12 18.04 6.65
C GLY A 443 -0.67 17.56 5.44
N ALA A 444 -1.11 16.30 5.44
CA ALA A 444 -1.91 15.75 4.36
C ALA A 444 -3.28 16.42 4.23
N ASP A 445 -3.95 16.69 5.35
CA ASP A 445 -5.21 17.44 5.40
C ASP A 445 -5.04 18.86 4.81
N ALA A 446 -3.99 19.58 5.20
CA ALA A 446 -3.66 20.88 4.64
C ALA A 446 -3.35 20.83 3.13
N ALA A 447 -2.67 19.78 2.66
CA ALA A 447 -2.37 19.60 1.25
C ALA A 447 -3.65 19.35 0.42
N ILE A 448 -4.58 18.55 0.95
CA ILE A 448 -5.86 18.27 0.28
C ILE A 448 -6.70 19.55 0.20
N GLN A 449 -6.85 20.28 1.31
CA GLN A 449 -7.61 21.53 1.34
C GLN A 449 -7.01 22.59 0.40
N TYR A 450 -5.68 22.72 0.39
CA TYR A 450 -5.00 23.63 -0.54
C TYR A 450 -5.30 23.25 -2.00
N GLN A 451 -5.19 21.97 -2.35
CA GLN A 451 -5.41 21.56 -3.74
C GLN A 451 -6.88 21.56 -4.17
N SER A 452 -7.83 21.40 -3.24
CA SER A 452 -9.25 21.56 -3.59
C SER A 452 -9.59 22.99 -3.99
N GLU A 453 -8.87 23.98 -3.49
CA GLU A 453 -9.13 25.39 -3.75
C GLU A 453 -8.24 25.99 -4.85
N GLN A 454 -7.05 25.42 -5.09
CA GLN A 454 -6.06 25.98 -6.02
C GLN A 454 -5.88 25.10 -7.27
N PRO A 455 -6.60 25.36 -8.39
CA PRO A 455 -6.45 24.57 -9.62
C PRO A 455 -5.11 24.79 -10.32
N ARG A 456 -4.43 25.90 -10.04
CA ARG A 456 -3.23 26.35 -10.74
C ARG A 456 -2.09 25.33 -10.78
N ASP A 457 -1.84 24.61 -9.70
CA ASP A 457 -0.78 23.60 -9.67
C ASP A 457 -1.08 22.46 -10.66
N ARG A 458 -2.36 22.07 -10.80
CA ARG A 458 -2.78 21.09 -11.81
C ARG A 458 -2.60 21.63 -13.22
N VAL A 459 -3.04 22.87 -13.46
CA VAL A 459 -2.89 23.53 -14.77
C VAL A 459 -1.41 23.57 -15.18
N LEU A 460 -0.53 24.10 -14.34
CA LEU A 460 0.91 24.17 -14.60
C LEU A 460 1.52 22.78 -14.86
N GLN A 461 1.12 21.76 -14.09
CA GLN A 461 1.59 20.39 -14.33
C GLN A 461 1.21 19.90 -15.74
N GLN A 462 -0.03 20.11 -16.17
CA GLN A 462 -0.50 19.68 -17.48
C GLN A 462 0.22 20.44 -18.60
N LEU A 463 0.40 21.75 -18.46
CA LEU A 463 1.12 22.58 -19.42
C LEU A 463 2.59 22.15 -19.56
N HIS A 464 3.30 21.96 -18.44
CA HIS A 464 4.69 21.48 -18.48
C HIS A 464 4.79 20.07 -19.06
N THR A 465 3.83 19.19 -18.77
CA THR A 465 3.79 17.84 -19.36
C THR A 465 3.64 17.92 -20.87
N ARG A 466 2.67 18.70 -21.38
CA ARG A 466 2.45 18.90 -22.82
C ARG A 466 3.70 19.45 -23.50
N ALA A 467 4.40 20.39 -22.86
CA ALA A 467 5.62 20.98 -23.42
C ALA A 467 6.75 19.96 -23.51
N VAL A 468 6.98 19.16 -22.46
CA VAL A 468 8.01 18.11 -22.48
C VAL A 468 7.68 17.03 -23.51
N LYS A 469 6.42 16.58 -23.59
CA LYS A 469 5.98 15.61 -24.62
C LYS A 469 6.23 16.15 -26.03
N SER A 470 5.85 17.40 -26.29
CA SER A 470 6.03 18.07 -27.59
C SER A 470 7.52 18.19 -27.97
N SER A 471 8.36 18.69 -27.06
CA SER A 471 9.79 18.89 -27.32
C SER A 471 10.54 17.57 -27.56
N LEU A 472 10.22 16.50 -26.82
CA LEU A 472 10.83 15.19 -27.04
C LEU A 472 10.38 14.57 -28.36
N LYS A 473 9.09 14.69 -28.70
CA LYS A 473 8.56 14.22 -29.98
C LYS A 473 9.17 14.94 -31.17
N ALA A 474 9.39 16.25 -31.08
CA ALA A 474 10.06 17.03 -32.12
C ALA A 474 11.51 16.55 -32.41
N LEU A 475 12.11 15.80 -31.48
CA LEU A 475 13.42 15.17 -31.62
C LEU A 475 13.35 13.67 -31.94
N ASP A 476 12.18 13.14 -32.32
CA ASP A 476 11.99 11.72 -32.63
C ASP A 476 12.33 10.80 -31.43
N ILE A 477 12.21 11.29 -30.20
CA ILE A 477 12.35 10.48 -28.99
C ILE A 477 11.05 9.68 -28.78
N PRO A 478 11.12 8.36 -28.53
CA PRO A 478 9.96 7.47 -28.45
C PRO A 478 9.16 7.63 -27.15
N VAL A 479 8.36 8.70 -27.05
CA VAL A 479 7.39 8.90 -25.98
C VAL A 479 6.20 7.95 -26.19
N ILE A 480 5.89 7.11 -25.20
CA ILE A 480 4.69 6.25 -25.23
C ILE A 480 3.44 7.15 -25.18
N PRO A 481 2.57 7.16 -26.21
CA PRO A 481 1.38 8.00 -26.26
C PRO A 481 0.44 7.71 -25.09
N ASN A 482 -0.01 8.77 -24.40
CA ASN A 482 -0.93 8.63 -23.28
C ASN A 482 -1.61 9.97 -22.92
N PRO A 483 -2.83 9.92 -22.35
CA PRO A 483 -3.62 11.11 -22.01
C PRO A 483 -3.26 11.76 -20.66
N SER A 484 -2.23 11.27 -19.95
CA SER A 484 -1.91 11.64 -18.56
C SER A 484 -0.71 12.60 -18.40
N HIS A 485 -0.40 12.92 -17.14
CA HIS A 485 0.77 13.71 -16.71
C HIS A 485 2.12 12.95 -16.79
N ILE A 486 2.10 11.66 -17.15
CA ILE A 486 3.30 10.81 -17.20
C ILE A 486 3.92 10.87 -18.60
N VAL A 487 5.26 10.93 -18.66
CA VAL A 487 6.04 10.94 -19.90
C VAL A 487 6.98 9.73 -19.90
N PRO A 488 6.51 8.54 -20.36
CA PRO A 488 7.34 7.35 -20.46
C PRO A 488 8.12 7.34 -21.78
N LEU A 489 9.44 7.25 -21.73
CA LEU A 489 10.30 7.10 -22.90
C LEU A 489 10.65 5.63 -23.09
N LEU A 490 10.20 5.03 -24.18
CA LEU A 490 10.44 3.62 -24.49
C LEU A 490 11.92 3.41 -24.84
N VAL A 491 12.58 2.53 -24.09
CA VAL A 491 13.95 2.08 -24.38
C VAL A 491 13.94 0.65 -24.92
N GLY A 492 13.14 -0.22 -24.31
CA GLY A 492 12.93 -1.60 -24.73
C GLY A 492 14.08 -2.57 -24.42
N ASP A 493 15.05 -2.13 -23.62
CA ASP A 493 16.13 -2.96 -23.10
C ASP A 493 16.52 -2.48 -21.68
N ALA A 494 16.67 -3.44 -20.75
CA ALA A 494 16.90 -3.15 -19.34
C ALA A 494 18.30 -2.59 -19.04
N GLU A 495 19.32 -3.05 -19.76
CA GLU A 495 20.70 -2.63 -19.57
C GLU A 495 20.89 -1.24 -20.16
N LEU A 496 20.40 -0.99 -21.36
CA LEU A 496 20.41 0.34 -21.98
C LEU A 496 19.58 1.35 -21.20
N ALA A 497 18.42 0.96 -20.67
CA ALA A 497 17.61 1.86 -19.84
C ALA A 497 18.37 2.28 -18.56
N LYS A 498 19.08 1.33 -17.93
CA LYS A 498 19.92 1.63 -16.77
C LYS A 498 21.08 2.54 -17.16
N GLN A 499 21.81 2.23 -18.23
CA GLN A 499 22.94 3.05 -18.69
C GLN A 499 22.49 4.47 -19.03
N ALA A 500 21.32 4.64 -19.66
CA ALA A 500 20.76 5.96 -19.95
C ALA A 500 20.43 6.73 -18.66
N SER A 501 19.84 6.07 -17.67
CA SER A 501 19.54 6.64 -16.36
C SER A 501 20.81 7.05 -15.60
N ASP A 502 21.84 6.20 -15.62
CA ASP A 502 23.13 6.48 -14.98
C ASP A 502 23.83 7.68 -15.66
N LYS A 503 23.90 7.72 -17.00
CA LYS A 503 24.49 8.85 -17.76
C LYS A 503 23.76 10.17 -17.52
N LEU A 504 22.43 10.15 -17.53
CA LEU A 504 21.63 11.34 -17.20
C LEU A 504 21.98 11.86 -15.80
N LEU A 505 22.18 10.97 -14.83
CA LEU A 505 22.50 11.35 -13.46
C LEU A 505 23.95 11.89 -13.35
N GLU A 506 24.92 11.12 -13.83
CA GLU A 506 26.35 11.37 -13.62
C GLU A 506 26.89 12.50 -14.51
N GLU A 507 26.48 12.56 -15.78
CA GLU A 507 27.03 13.51 -16.76
C GLU A 507 26.20 14.79 -16.88
N HIS A 508 24.90 14.71 -16.60
CA HIS A 508 23.95 15.81 -16.80
C HIS A 508 23.27 16.27 -15.51
N GLY A 509 23.51 15.65 -14.35
CA GLY A 509 22.86 16.03 -13.10
C GLY A 509 21.33 15.91 -13.16
N ILE A 510 20.80 14.97 -13.94
CA ILE A 510 19.37 14.71 -14.14
C ILE A 510 19.04 13.33 -13.57
N TYR A 511 18.22 13.31 -12.53
CA TYR A 511 17.73 12.05 -11.98
C TYR A 511 16.40 11.65 -12.62
N VAL A 512 16.47 10.70 -13.56
CA VAL A 512 15.34 9.95 -14.12
C VAL A 512 15.61 8.47 -13.94
N GLN A 513 14.73 7.77 -13.23
CA GLN A 513 14.91 6.35 -12.92
C GLN A 513 14.57 5.45 -14.13
N ALA A 514 15.43 4.47 -14.41
CA ALA A 514 15.12 3.34 -15.29
C ALA A 514 14.08 2.41 -14.66
N ILE A 515 13.03 2.09 -15.42
CA ILE A 515 11.94 1.21 -15.00
C ILE A 515 12.05 -0.11 -15.78
N ASN A 516 12.41 -1.17 -15.04
CA ASN A 516 12.62 -2.51 -15.56
C ASN A 516 11.67 -3.53 -14.90
N TYR A 517 11.70 -4.79 -15.36
CA TYR A 517 11.01 -5.91 -14.73
C TYR A 517 11.33 -6.00 -13.21
N PRO A 518 10.37 -6.32 -12.33
CA PRO A 518 8.97 -6.69 -12.59
C PRO A 518 7.98 -5.51 -12.67
N THR A 519 8.46 -4.26 -12.68
CA THR A 519 7.55 -3.09 -12.69
C THR A 519 6.85 -2.94 -14.04
N VAL A 520 7.56 -3.24 -15.13
CA VAL A 520 7.02 -3.32 -16.50
C VAL A 520 7.40 -4.68 -17.12
N PRO A 521 6.65 -5.18 -18.12
CA PRO A 521 7.04 -6.37 -18.87
C PRO A 521 8.44 -6.23 -19.51
N ARG A 522 9.11 -7.36 -19.72
CA ARG A 522 10.40 -7.38 -20.42
C ARG A 522 10.22 -6.93 -21.87
N GLY A 523 11.13 -6.11 -22.37
CA GLY A 523 11.03 -5.46 -23.68
C GLY A 523 10.26 -4.15 -23.66
N GLU A 524 9.59 -3.80 -22.55
CA GLU A 524 8.90 -2.51 -22.37
C GLU A 524 9.62 -1.57 -21.38
N GLU A 525 10.93 -1.79 -21.17
CA GLU A 525 11.76 -0.98 -20.30
C GLU A 525 11.76 0.49 -20.76
N ARG A 526 11.72 1.40 -19.79
CA ARG A 526 11.49 2.82 -20.06
C ARG A 526 12.13 3.73 -19.04
N LEU A 527 12.37 4.97 -19.44
CA LEU A 527 12.61 6.07 -18.51
C LEU A 527 11.27 6.73 -18.19
N ARG A 528 10.95 6.90 -16.91
CA ARG A 528 9.67 7.49 -16.49
C ARG A 528 9.88 8.90 -15.97
N ILE A 529 9.50 9.88 -16.79
CA ILE A 529 9.57 11.30 -16.48
C ILE A 529 8.20 11.77 -15.99
N THR A 530 8.20 12.59 -14.94
CA THR A 530 7.00 13.12 -14.28
C THR A 530 7.18 14.62 -14.01
N PRO A 531 6.90 15.47 -15.01
CA PRO A 531 6.97 16.91 -14.85
C PRO A 531 6.04 17.40 -13.73
N THR A 532 6.42 18.50 -13.11
CA THR A 532 5.69 19.14 -12.01
C THR A 532 5.61 20.65 -12.26
N PRO A 533 4.81 21.41 -11.50
CA PRO A 533 4.78 22.88 -11.58
C PRO A 533 6.14 23.56 -11.35
N GLY A 534 7.10 22.87 -10.69
CA GLY A 534 8.44 23.41 -10.45
C GLY A 534 9.42 23.22 -11.61
N HIS A 535 9.06 22.46 -12.64
CA HIS A 535 9.93 22.18 -13.78
C HIS A 535 9.81 23.28 -14.84
N VAL A 536 10.27 24.48 -14.49
CA VAL A 536 10.27 25.67 -15.36
C VAL A 536 11.08 25.48 -16.65
N LYS A 537 10.91 26.38 -17.62
CA LYS A 537 11.52 26.30 -18.96
C LYS A 537 13.02 25.95 -18.96
N PRO A 538 13.91 26.61 -18.19
CA PRO A 538 15.33 26.28 -18.21
C PRO A 538 15.62 24.81 -17.81
N LEU A 539 14.87 24.26 -16.86
CA LEU A 539 15.00 22.87 -16.46
C LEU A 539 14.50 21.93 -17.57
N ARG A 540 13.36 22.25 -18.20
CA ARG A 540 12.79 21.47 -19.33
C ARG A 540 13.75 21.43 -20.52
N ASP A 541 14.31 22.57 -20.90
CA ASP A 541 15.25 22.66 -22.01
C ASP A 541 16.50 21.81 -21.72
N HIS A 542 17.04 21.89 -20.49
CA HIS A 542 18.17 21.07 -20.07
C HIS A 542 17.86 19.57 -20.10
N LEU A 543 16.67 19.16 -19.64
CA LEU A 543 16.21 17.77 -19.74
C LEU A 543 16.21 17.28 -21.19
N VAL A 544 15.58 18.03 -22.09
CA VAL A 544 15.42 17.64 -23.49
C VAL A 544 16.77 17.50 -24.19
N GLN A 545 17.69 18.45 -23.96
CA GLN A 545 19.04 18.41 -24.50
C GLN A 545 19.85 17.22 -23.98
N ALA A 546 19.80 16.96 -22.67
CA ALA A 546 20.50 15.83 -22.06
C ALA A 546 19.95 14.49 -22.53
N VAL A 547 18.62 14.34 -22.60
CA VAL A 547 17.98 13.13 -23.14
C VAL A 547 18.41 12.89 -24.58
N GLN A 548 18.43 13.93 -25.43
CA GLN A 548 18.89 13.81 -26.81
C GLN A 548 20.36 13.37 -26.89
N ALA A 549 21.23 13.95 -26.08
CA ALA A 549 22.65 13.61 -26.04
C ALA A 549 22.86 12.14 -25.64
N VAL A 550 22.21 11.68 -24.57
CA VAL A 550 22.28 10.28 -24.11
C VAL A 550 21.68 9.31 -25.13
N TRP A 551 20.57 9.68 -25.79
CA TRP A 551 19.99 8.85 -26.86
C TRP A 551 20.96 8.64 -28.01
N ASN A 552 21.68 9.70 -28.40
CA ASN A 552 22.68 9.66 -29.46
C ASN A 552 23.91 8.84 -29.06
N ASP A 553 24.45 9.07 -27.86
CA ASP A 553 25.65 8.40 -27.35
C ASP A 553 25.46 6.88 -27.24
N LEU A 554 24.29 6.45 -26.76
CA LEU A 554 23.97 5.03 -26.59
C LEU A 554 23.36 4.39 -27.86
N GLY A 555 23.13 5.14 -28.93
CA GLY A 555 22.50 4.63 -30.15
C GLY A 555 21.11 4.04 -29.91
N LEU A 556 20.31 4.65 -29.04
CA LEU A 556 18.98 4.15 -28.69
C LEU A 556 17.98 4.37 -29.84
N LYS A 557 17.04 3.43 -29.98
CA LYS A 557 15.98 3.50 -31.00
C LYS A 557 15.16 4.79 -30.87
N ARG A 558 14.92 5.43 -32.00
CA ARG A 558 14.03 6.58 -32.17
C ARG A 558 12.58 6.12 -32.42
N ALA A 559 11.61 7.02 -32.38
CA ALA A 559 10.22 6.68 -32.67
C ALA A 559 10.07 6.13 -34.10
N SER A 560 10.75 6.71 -35.09
CA SER A 560 10.82 6.20 -36.46
C SER A 560 11.42 4.79 -36.58
N ASP A 561 12.40 4.42 -35.76
CA ASP A 561 12.94 3.05 -35.73
C ASP A 561 11.88 2.04 -35.26
N TRP A 562 11.11 2.39 -34.23
CA TRP A 562 10.01 1.55 -33.73
C TRP A 562 8.90 1.40 -34.78
N GLU A 563 8.55 2.47 -35.48
CA GLU A 563 7.58 2.42 -36.59
C GLU A 563 8.04 1.47 -37.70
N ASN A 564 9.32 1.55 -38.11
CA ASN A 564 9.91 0.64 -39.09
C ASN A 564 9.90 -0.83 -38.65
N MET A 565 9.81 -1.09 -37.34
CA MET A 565 9.67 -2.42 -36.74
C MET A 565 8.21 -2.87 -36.55
N GLY A 566 7.23 -2.10 -37.03
CA GLY A 566 5.80 -2.37 -36.90
C GLY A 566 5.13 -1.75 -35.67
N GLY A 567 5.83 -0.87 -34.95
CA GLY A 567 5.37 -0.20 -33.75
C GLY A 567 5.38 -1.08 -32.50
N PHE A 568 5.48 -0.46 -31.33
CA PHE A 568 5.47 -1.18 -30.05
C PHE A 568 4.90 -0.31 -28.92
N VAL A 569 4.01 -0.88 -28.10
CA VAL A 569 3.34 -0.19 -26.97
C VAL A 569 2.81 1.22 -27.30
N GLY A 570 2.32 1.41 -28.54
CA GLY A 570 1.80 2.69 -29.04
C GLY A 570 2.82 3.60 -29.73
N VAL A 571 4.12 3.39 -29.55
CA VAL A 571 5.17 4.11 -30.28
C VAL A 571 5.27 3.56 -31.70
N GLY A 572 5.16 4.42 -32.72
CA GLY A 572 5.20 4.00 -34.12
C GLY A 572 4.00 3.14 -34.55
N VAL A 573 2.91 3.14 -33.76
CA VAL A 573 1.66 2.44 -34.09
C VAL A 573 0.67 3.44 -34.68
N GLU A 574 0.16 3.14 -35.88
CA GLU A 574 -0.80 4.00 -36.58
C GLU A 574 -2.05 4.25 -35.72
N GLY A 575 -2.47 5.52 -35.63
CA GLY A 575 -3.66 5.94 -34.88
C GLY A 575 -3.51 5.97 -33.35
N ALA A 576 -2.42 5.46 -32.78
CA ALA A 576 -2.23 5.40 -31.32
C ALA A 576 -2.24 6.79 -30.67
N GLU A 577 -1.65 7.80 -31.30
CA GLU A 577 -1.66 9.17 -30.76
C GLU A 577 -3.06 9.80 -30.79
N ALA A 578 -3.80 9.61 -31.89
CA ALA A 578 -5.16 10.10 -32.02
C ALA A 578 -6.09 9.50 -30.95
N ALA A 579 -5.86 8.23 -30.58
CA ALA A 579 -6.58 7.55 -29.51
C ALA A 579 -6.18 8.00 -28.08
N ASN A 580 -5.08 8.74 -27.91
CA ASN A 580 -4.50 9.11 -26.62
C ASN A 580 -4.40 10.63 -26.42
N GLN A 581 -5.48 11.36 -26.71
CA GLN A 581 -5.56 12.80 -26.47
C GLN A 581 -5.56 13.14 -24.97
N PRO A 582 -4.92 14.25 -24.54
CA PRO A 582 -4.94 14.67 -23.14
C PRO A 582 -6.36 14.74 -22.58
N ILE A 583 -6.57 14.21 -21.37
CA ILE A 583 -7.90 14.27 -20.74
C ILE A 583 -8.29 15.70 -20.33
N TRP A 584 -7.31 16.51 -19.92
CA TRP A 584 -7.51 17.93 -19.67
C TRP A 584 -7.69 18.64 -21.00
N GLU A 585 -8.85 19.24 -21.21
CA GLU A 585 -9.13 20.04 -22.39
C GLU A 585 -8.51 21.44 -22.30
N ASP A 586 -8.31 22.07 -23.44
CA ASP A 586 -7.74 23.43 -23.53
C ASP A 586 -8.59 24.46 -22.77
N SER A 587 -9.92 24.32 -22.85
CA SER A 587 -10.87 25.14 -22.10
C SER A 587 -10.68 25.04 -20.57
N GLN A 588 -10.46 23.82 -20.06
CA GLN A 588 -10.23 23.55 -18.63
C GLN A 588 -8.88 24.05 -18.13
N LEU A 589 -7.89 24.20 -19.03
CA LEU A 589 -6.58 24.78 -18.74
C LEU A 589 -6.55 26.30 -18.94
N GLY A 590 -7.66 26.91 -19.34
CA GLY A 590 -7.74 28.35 -19.61
C GLY A 590 -6.94 28.79 -20.83
N PHE A 591 -6.69 27.89 -21.80
CA PHE A 591 -6.05 28.26 -23.07
C PHE A 591 -6.97 29.19 -23.88
N ALA A 592 -6.47 30.37 -24.23
CA ALA A 592 -7.12 31.19 -25.25
C ALA A 592 -6.84 30.63 -26.65
N ALA A 593 -7.77 30.80 -27.59
CA ALA A 593 -7.75 30.16 -28.92
C ALA A 593 -6.49 30.44 -29.79
N VAL A 594 -5.66 31.43 -29.44
CA VAL A 594 -4.44 31.81 -30.16
C VAL A 594 -3.20 31.89 -29.23
N GLU A 595 -3.32 31.41 -27.99
CA GLU A 595 -2.24 31.44 -27.01
C GLU A 595 -1.25 30.29 -27.24
N SER A 596 0.05 30.61 -27.32
CA SER A 596 1.09 29.56 -27.38
C SER A 596 1.23 28.85 -26.02
N LEU A 597 1.64 27.59 -26.04
CA LEU A 597 1.86 26.80 -24.82
C LEU A 597 2.81 27.49 -23.81
N GLU A 598 3.90 28.10 -24.29
CA GLU A 598 4.82 28.82 -23.41
C GLU A 598 4.21 30.12 -22.87
N ALA A 599 3.37 30.82 -23.65
CA ALA A 599 2.65 31.99 -23.16
C ALA A 599 1.67 31.63 -22.03
N ALA A 600 0.93 30.52 -22.19
CA ALA A 600 0.04 30.01 -21.13
C ALA A 600 0.79 29.67 -19.84
N ILE A 601 1.97 29.05 -19.97
CA ILE A 601 2.83 28.75 -18.81
C ILE A 601 3.32 30.02 -18.14
N THR A 602 3.81 31.00 -18.91
CA THR A 602 4.28 32.27 -18.37
C THR A 602 3.16 33.01 -17.65
N ARG A 603 1.96 33.08 -18.23
CA ARG A 603 0.78 33.68 -17.60
C ARG A 603 0.49 33.04 -16.24
N GLU A 604 0.48 31.71 -16.18
CA GLU A 604 0.27 31.00 -14.92
C GLU A 604 1.42 31.25 -13.92
N LEU A 605 2.68 31.32 -14.36
CA LEU A 605 3.81 31.60 -13.46
C LEU A 605 3.77 33.03 -12.92
N ASP A 606 3.49 34.04 -13.75
CA ASP A 606 3.44 35.45 -13.35
C ASP A 606 2.32 35.69 -12.30
N ALA A 607 1.18 35.01 -12.46
CA ALA A 607 0.11 35.03 -11.47
C ALA A 607 0.54 34.50 -10.07
N ALA A 608 1.58 33.66 -9.95
CA ALA A 608 2.16 33.32 -8.62
C ALA A 608 2.80 34.52 -7.99
N GLU A 609 3.63 35.23 -8.75
CA GLU A 609 4.51 36.24 -8.19
C GLU A 609 3.69 37.41 -7.67
N GLU A 610 2.60 37.75 -8.36
CA GLU A 610 1.60 38.70 -7.88
C GLU A 610 0.90 38.21 -6.60
N GLN A 611 0.44 36.96 -6.54
CA GLN A 611 -0.20 36.41 -5.33
C GLN A 611 0.77 36.30 -4.14
N ALA A 612 2.04 35.97 -4.40
CA ALA A 612 3.08 35.86 -3.37
C ALA A 612 3.56 37.22 -2.87
N SER A 613 3.52 38.27 -3.70
CA SER A 613 3.90 39.63 -3.32
C SER A 613 2.80 40.39 -2.57
N VAL A 614 1.52 40.02 -2.77
CA VAL A 614 0.37 40.58 -2.02
C VAL A 614 0.21 39.94 -0.63
N ALA A 615 0.82 38.76 -0.39
CA ALA A 615 0.85 38.16 0.94
C ALA A 615 1.79 38.98 1.87
N PRO A 616 1.32 39.47 3.04
CA PRO A 616 2.15 40.28 3.92
C PRO A 616 3.41 39.52 4.33
N PRO A 617 4.58 40.19 4.40
CA PRO A 617 5.84 39.52 4.73
C PRO A 617 5.70 38.82 6.09
N MET A 618 6.09 37.54 6.11
CA MET A 618 6.15 36.73 7.32
C MET A 618 6.93 37.48 8.40
N LYS A 619 6.23 37.93 9.45
CA LYS A 619 6.89 38.40 10.66
C LYS A 619 7.54 37.20 11.31
N THR A 620 8.85 37.04 11.11
CA THR A 620 9.69 36.20 11.96
C THR A 620 9.49 36.68 13.39
N GLY A 621 8.97 35.80 14.25
CA GLY A 621 8.70 36.11 15.65
C GLY A 621 9.93 36.69 16.33
N THR A 622 9.78 37.89 16.88
CA THR A 622 10.74 38.52 17.78
C THR A 622 11.01 37.58 18.96
N PRO A 623 12.26 37.37 19.40
CA PRO A 623 12.53 36.57 20.59
C PRO A 623 11.90 37.27 21.80
N LEU A 624 11.04 36.57 22.54
CA LEU A 624 10.54 37.05 23.83
C LEU A 624 11.73 37.18 24.80
N GLY A 625 12.14 38.43 25.01
CA GLY A 625 13.11 38.80 26.04
C GLY A 625 12.53 38.55 27.43
N SER A 626 13.38 38.05 28.31
CA SER A 626 13.14 37.86 29.73
C SER A 626 12.71 39.15 30.43
N ALA A 627 11.53 39.16 31.04
CA ALA A 627 11.16 40.16 32.04
C ALA A 627 10.52 39.46 33.24
N HIS A 628 11.30 39.32 34.30
CA HIS A 628 10.79 39.08 35.65
C HIS A 628 10.07 40.35 36.15
N SER A 629 8.83 40.20 36.64
CA SER A 629 8.43 40.69 37.97
C SER A 629 6.98 40.26 38.31
N PRO A 630 6.66 40.07 39.61
CA PRO A 630 5.50 39.29 40.04
C PRO A 630 4.31 40.19 40.43
N ILE A 631 3.09 39.83 40.05
CA ILE A 631 1.87 40.44 40.61
C ILE A 631 0.78 39.38 40.81
N GLY A 632 0.47 39.16 42.09
CA GLY A 632 -0.91 39.12 42.61
C GLY A 632 -1.78 37.91 42.28
N SER A 633 -1.80 36.94 43.19
CA SER A 633 -2.87 35.95 43.34
C SER A 633 -4.18 36.61 43.79
N THR A 634 -5.32 36.22 43.20
CA THR A 634 -6.63 36.30 43.89
C THR A 634 -7.51 35.10 43.45
N PRO A 635 -8.10 34.34 44.40
CA PRO A 635 -8.83 33.11 44.12
C PRO A 635 -10.34 33.31 44.10
N VAL A 636 -11.04 32.57 43.23
CA VAL A 636 -12.49 32.26 43.32
C VAL A 636 -12.64 30.92 42.61
N GLY A 637 -13.24 29.85 43.13
CA GLY A 637 -14.16 29.66 44.24
C GLY A 637 -15.09 28.53 43.79
N VAL A 638 -14.89 27.32 44.33
CA VAL A 638 -15.72 26.14 44.07
C VAL A 638 -16.96 26.23 44.95
N ALA A 639 -18.15 25.99 44.39
CA ALA A 639 -19.32 25.63 45.17
C ALA A 639 -20.27 24.69 44.39
N ALA A 640 -20.50 23.54 45.02
CA ALA A 640 -21.63 22.60 44.99
C ALA A 640 -22.07 21.99 43.65
#